data_AF-A0A4P7BZL5-F1
#
_entry.id   AF-A0A4P7BZL5-F1
#
_cell.length_a   1.000
_cell.length_b   1.000
_cell.length_c   1.000
_cell.angle_alpha   90.00
_cell.angle_beta   90.00
_cell.angle_gamma   90.00
#
_symmetry.space_group_name_H-M   'P 1'
#
loop_
_entity.id
_entity.type
_entity.pdbx_description
1 polymer ?
#
loop_
_entity_poly.entity_id
_entity_poly.type
_entity_poly.pdbx_seq_one_letter_code
_entity_poly.pdbx_strand_id
1 'polypeptide(L)'
;MSHSVENKFSLVRKRDGRLLPFDQNRITHAILRAMQASQEGDLAHDPSRVSDKVVAELNQQYPATHIPQVEEIQDLVEETLILMEFAKTAKAYILYRHKRAQIREKAKAVPEKVKQLATESKSFFSNALAEFIYYRTYSRWLEEENRRETWLETVERYMAFMKEKLGERLSSAEYQEIHQAILQQQIMPSMRLLWSAGKAARVNNITAYNCSFIAPTQLQDLGEILYLLMSGVGVGFSVESQNVQQLPIIQRQTGEILPTYKVGDSKEDWGDALKAGLQAWYDGKDIRFDYSEVRPAGSRLHTMGGRSAGPEPLQALLDYGRAKILSAQGKRLRNIDVHDLICKIGAVVEMGGVRRAALISLSDADDEEMRQAKSGHFYINHPQRAMANNSAVYETKPKATDFLREWLALAQGGTGERGLFNRGGLKTQLPERRWPGFEPYWSTSGTNPCVTGDTWVLTDQGPAQVKKLINQSFNPAVNGKAYSSEGFFKTGNKKIFEVETKKGYKLKATKNHQVRTVDYESRKIQKTSWKELCKLSKGDRIVLHNHSDYEWEGAGDFREGWLVGNLLGDGNIEKTGKANLDYWGNTKEAMANQALNLVHETVGARADLAGHTMETGVIRVQSVNLGKRAQELGLVNRQKLISEKIEETSSDFHIGFLQGWFDADGSVQGTQNKGVSIRLASSIYQNLQAAQRMLARLGIISTIYKNRRSAGKRMLPNGKGGFSEYECNPDNELIISGANITRFNFRIGFSDPEKQSKLNQKLADYNRDLNRERFSDEIVSIRQVGHEDVYDCQVPGVNAFDGNGIMLHNCGEIILRNKQFCNLSEVVARPEDTEEALLDKIRIASILGTYQSTLTDFPYLSPEWNKNCEEEHLLGVSITGQWDNPVVRDSQILNKLRHQAIATNRIYAKRLGINESTAVTCVKPSGTVSQLVDAASGMHPRYAPYYLRRVRISAQDPLFIMLKEQKFPYHPEVGQDETTASTFVLEFPVCAPEGSITRADLNGIEQLEYWKMVKENYTEHNPSVTISVVEEEWIAVANWLYNYWDILGGLSFLPRTEAVYQLAPFEEITAEEYQRRVAELPKTDFSHIVIYEKEDTTRGAKELACSGSGCEIDPEEGSLIGGAPHRYP
;
A
#
# COMPACT_ATOMS: atom_id res chain seq x y z
N MET A 1 4.92 60.04 -1.96
CA MET A 1 3.59 60.34 -1.36
C MET A 1 2.55 59.81 -2.32
N SER A 2 1.61 58.99 -1.85
CA SER A 2 0.59 58.34 -2.70
C SER A 2 -0.64 59.24 -2.87
N HIS A 3 -1.10 59.41 -4.11
CA HIS A 3 -2.42 59.98 -4.40
C HIS A 3 -3.50 58.90 -4.23
N SER A 4 -3.80 58.51 -2.99
CA SER A 4 -4.97 57.70 -2.68
C SER A 4 -6.24 58.49 -2.99
N VAL A 5 -7.17 57.90 -3.75
CA VAL A 5 -8.46 58.55 -4.06
C VAL A 5 -9.28 58.73 -2.78
N GLU A 6 -9.83 59.93 -2.57
CA GLU A 6 -10.58 60.25 -1.35
C GLU A 6 -11.93 59.50 -1.32
N ASN A 7 -11.97 58.40 -0.57
CA ASN A 7 -13.16 57.56 -0.39
C ASN A 7 -14.21 58.24 0.52
N LYS A 8 -15.47 58.32 0.06
CA LYS A 8 -16.57 58.93 0.83
C LYS A 8 -17.43 57.96 1.65
N PHE A 9 -17.15 56.65 1.61
CA PHE A 9 -17.94 55.63 2.32
C PHE A 9 -17.29 55.26 3.66
N SER A 10 -18.06 55.28 4.75
CA SER A 10 -17.56 54.91 6.09
C SER A 10 -17.73 53.42 6.43
N LEU A 11 -18.71 52.74 5.82
CA LEU A 11 -19.08 51.36 6.11
C LEU A 11 -19.26 50.52 4.84
N VAL A 12 -19.04 49.21 4.97
CA VAL A 12 -19.33 48.18 3.96
C VAL A 12 -20.21 47.08 4.58
N ARG A 13 -21.19 46.58 3.83
CA ARG A 13 -22.08 45.48 4.25
C ARG A 13 -21.58 44.14 3.72
N LYS A 14 -21.25 43.21 4.62
CA LYS A 14 -20.91 41.83 4.29
C LYS A 14 -22.14 41.01 3.90
N ARG A 15 -21.86 39.91 3.18
CA ARG A 15 -22.80 38.86 2.72
C ARG A 15 -23.63 38.20 3.82
N ASP A 16 -23.21 38.34 5.08
CA ASP A 16 -23.88 37.84 6.29
C ASP A 16 -24.64 38.94 7.05
N GLY A 17 -24.88 40.08 6.39
CA GLY A 17 -25.57 41.25 6.96
C GLY A 17 -24.69 42.15 7.85
N ARG A 18 -23.50 41.69 8.28
CA ARG A 18 -22.64 42.47 9.19
C ARG A 18 -22.09 43.72 8.52
N LEU A 19 -22.16 44.84 9.23
CA LEU A 19 -21.50 46.09 8.86
C LEU A 19 -20.06 46.09 9.38
N LEU A 20 -19.13 46.62 8.59
CA LEU A 20 -17.73 46.83 8.97
C LEU A 20 -17.25 48.20 8.45
N PRO A 21 -16.20 48.80 9.03
CA PRO A 21 -15.52 49.95 8.43
C PRO A 21 -15.10 49.66 6.98
N PHE A 22 -15.30 50.65 6.10
CA PHE A 22 -14.72 50.63 4.75
C PHE A 22 -13.20 50.79 4.84
N ASP A 23 -12.47 50.03 4.03
CA ASP A 23 -11.00 49.98 4.05
C ASP A 23 -10.50 49.61 2.65
N GLN A 24 -10.04 50.63 1.90
CA GLN A 24 -9.56 50.48 0.52
C GLN A 24 -8.44 49.44 0.41
N ASN A 25 -7.57 49.33 1.44
CA ASN A 25 -6.45 48.38 1.42
C ASN A 25 -6.93 46.94 1.22
N ARG A 26 -8.15 46.58 1.64
CA ARG A 26 -8.73 45.24 1.44
C ARG A 26 -9.06 44.97 -0.02
N ILE A 27 -9.42 46.01 -0.77
CA ILE A 27 -9.63 45.96 -2.22
C ILE A 27 -8.25 45.79 -2.90
N THR A 28 -7.28 46.64 -2.55
CA THR A 28 -5.88 46.54 -3.01
C THR A 28 -5.27 45.16 -2.79
N HIS A 29 -5.38 44.59 -1.60
CA HIS A 29 -4.86 43.26 -1.27
C HIS A 29 -5.61 42.13 -2.00
N ALA A 30 -6.90 42.30 -2.29
CA ALA A 30 -7.66 41.32 -3.08
C ALA A 30 -7.23 41.33 -4.55
N ILE A 31 -6.97 42.52 -5.12
CA ILE A 31 -6.43 42.67 -6.48
C ILE A 31 -5.00 42.14 -6.56
N LEU A 32 -4.12 42.51 -5.61
CA LEU A 32 -2.73 42.03 -5.54
C LEU A 32 -2.66 40.49 -5.55
N ARG A 33 -3.48 39.83 -4.74
CA ARG A 33 -3.55 38.35 -4.71
C ARG A 33 -4.07 37.75 -6.02
N ALA A 34 -4.95 38.45 -6.74
CA ALA A 34 -5.41 38.01 -8.06
C ALA A 34 -4.32 38.17 -9.12
N MET A 35 -3.62 39.31 -9.15
CA MET A 35 -2.49 39.58 -10.05
C MET A 35 -1.31 38.64 -9.80
N GLN A 36 -1.02 38.33 -8.54
CA GLN A 36 -0.04 37.30 -8.15
C GLN A 36 -0.44 35.90 -8.68
N ALA A 37 -1.73 35.55 -8.63
CA ALA A 37 -2.23 34.26 -9.09
C ALA A 37 -2.40 34.16 -10.62
N SER A 38 -2.54 35.27 -11.33
CA SER A 38 -2.63 35.34 -12.81
C SER A 38 -1.29 35.62 -13.49
N GLN A 39 -0.27 36.05 -12.73
CA GLN A 39 1.04 36.53 -13.21
C GLN A 39 0.89 37.63 -14.27
N GLU A 40 0.18 38.70 -13.91
CA GLU A 40 -0.18 39.79 -14.80
C GLU A 40 -0.19 41.15 -14.06
N GLY A 41 0.40 42.19 -14.67
CA GLY A 41 0.56 43.53 -14.09
C GLY A 41 1.83 43.73 -13.26
N ASP A 42 2.20 44.98 -13.01
CA ASP A 42 3.26 45.35 -12.06
C ASP A 42 2.73 45.29 -10.63
N LEU A 43 3.08 44.22 -9.92
CA LEU A 43 2.64 43.96 -8.54
C LEU A 43 3.01 45.07 -7.54
N ALA A 44 3.96 45.95 -7.84
CA ALA A 44 4.33 47.08 -6.98
C ALA A 44 3.40 48.29 -7.12
N HIS A 45 2.70 48.44 -8.25
CA HIS A 45 1.97 49.67 -8.59
C HIS A 45 0.53 49.42 -9.07
N ASP A 46 0.30 48.40 -9.90
CA ASP A 46 -1.00 48.13 -10.51
C ASP A 46 -2.13 47.74 -9.55
N PRO A 47 -1.90 46.94 -8.48
CA PRO A 47 -2.96 46.65 -7.51
C PRO A 47 -3.53 47.91 -6.85
N SER A 48 -2.69 48.91 -6.59
CA SER A 48 -3.10 50.23 -6.10
C SER A 48 -3.83 51.01 -7.19
N ARG A 49 -3.25 51.09 -8.40
CA ARG A 49 -3.83 51.80 -9.55
C ARG A 49 -5.25 51.33 -9.91
N VAL A 50 -5.48 50.01 -9.90
CA VAL A 50 -6.81 49.40 -10.06
C VAL A 50 -7.70 49.71 -8.86
N SER A 51 -7.19 49.58 -7.63
CA SER A 51 -7.99 49.85 -6.42
C SER A 51 -8.43 51.31 -6.30
N ASP A 52 -7.60 52.27 -6.71
CA ASP A 52 -7.94 53.70 -6.75
C ASP A 52 -9.01 53.96 -7.81
N LYS A 53 -8.94 53.33 -8.98
CA LYS A 53 -9.98 53.43 -10.01
C LYS A 53 -11.30 52.79 -9.58
N VAL A 54 -11.28 51.65 -8.88
CA VAL A 54 -12.47 51.04 -8.26
C VAL A 54 -13.12 51.98 -7.24
N VAL A 55 -12.32 52.62 -6.37
CA VAL A 55 -12.84 53.60 -5.40
C VAL A 55 -13.37 54.86 -6.09
N ALA A 56 -12.73 55.34 -7.16
CA ALA A 56 -13.24 56.44 -7.97
C ALA A 56 -14.59 56.12 -8.64
N GLU A 57 -14.77 54.91 -9.17
CA GLU A 57 -16.02 54.49 -9.80
C GLU A 57 -17.13 54.27 -8.76
N LEU A 58 -16.82 53.65 -7.61
CA LEU A 58 -17.75 53.53 -6.49
C LEU A 58 -18.18 54.92 -5.96
N ASN A 59 -17.24 55.86 -5.89
CA ASN A 59 -17.50 57.28 -5.57
C ASN A 59 -18.35 57.99 -6.64
N GLN A 60 -18.33 57.55 -7.90
CA GLN A 60 -19.11 58.13 -8.98
C GLN A 60 -20.55 57.55 -9.02
N GLN A 61 -20.67 56.24 -8.83
CA GLN A 61 -21.91 55.48 -9.02
C GLN A 61 -22.91 55.60 -7.85
N TYR A 62 -22.45 55.76 -6.61
CA TYR A 62 -23.32 55.76 -5.41
C TYR A 62 -23.20 57.05 -4.58
N PRO A 63 -24.29 57.51 -3.91
CA PRO A 63 -24.23 58.64 -2.97
C PRO A 63 -23.54 58.25 -1.66
N ALA A 64 -22.99 59.22 -0.92
CA ALA A 64 -22.28 58.95 0.35
C ALA A 64 -23.18 58.40 1.49
N THR A 65 -24.50 58.40 1.29
CA THR A 65 -25.50 57.75 2.17
C THR A 65 -25.72 56.27 1.87
N HIS A 66 -25.20 55.75 0.75
CA HIS A 66 -25.22 54.32 0.45
C HIS A 66 -24.22 53.57 1.34
N ILE A 67 -24.52 52.30 1.64
CA ILE A 67 -23.58 51.38 2.29
C ILE A 67 -23.25 50.30 1.27
N PRO A 68 -22.11 50.41 0.56
CA PRO A 68 -21.71 49.43 -0.44
C PRO A 68 -21.75 48.00 0.09
N GLN A 69 -22.30 47.10 -0.70
CA GLN A 69 -22.27 45.68 -0.44
C GLN A 69 -20.96 45.08 -0.95
N VAL A 70 -20.50 44.00 -0.32
CA VAL A 70 -19.28 43.31 -0.78
C VAL A 70 -19.40 42.77 -2.22
N GLU A 71 -20.60 42.47 -2.72
CA GLU A 71 -20.74 42.10 -4.15
C GLU A 71 -20.55 43.33 -5.07
N GLU A 72 -21.23 44.45 -4.82
CA GLU A 72 -21.13 45.70 -5.60
C GLU A 72 -19.67 46.17 -5.78
N ILE A 73 -18.87 46.14 -4.70
CA ILE A 73 -17.44 46.45 -4.76
C ILE A 73 -16.66 45.45 -5.64
N GLN A 74 -17.02 44.16 -5.57
CA GLN A 74 -16.32 43.12 -6.32
C GLN A 74 -16.70 43.09 -7.81
N ASP A 75 -17.92 43.48 -8.16
CA ASP A 75 -18.36 43.65 -9.55
C ASP A 75 -17.59 44.80 -10.22
N LEU A 76 -17.41 45.93 -9.51
CA LEU A 76 -16.56 47.04 -9.96
C LEU A 76 -15.07 46.65 -10.09
N VAL A 77 -14.56 45.73 -9.25
CA VAL A 77 -13.20 45.20 -9.41
C VAL A 77 -13.06 44.40 -10.70
N GLU A 78 -14.06 43.59 -11.07
CA GLU A 78 -14.05 42.82 -12.31
C GLU A 78 -14.11 43.73 -13.54
N GLU A 79 -15.02 44.70 -13.55
CA GLU A 79 -15.15 45.68 -14.64
C GLU A 79 -13.87 46.53 -14.77
N THR A 80 -13.31 47.02 -13.67
CA THR A 80 -12.08 47.82 -13.70
C THR A 80 -10.87 47.01 -14.20
N LEU A 81 -10.74 45.74 -13.81
CA LEU A 81 -9.67 44.87 -14.32
C LEU A 81 -9.79 44.64 -15.83
N ILE A 82 -11.01 44.51 -16.37
CA ILE A 82 -11.25 44.40 -17.82
C ILE A 82 -10.91 45.72 -18.53
N LEU A 83 -11.40 46.85 -18.01
CA LEU A 83 -11.19 48.19 -18.59
C LEU A 83 -9.72 48.65 -18.56
N MET A 84 -8.91 48.12 -17.64
CA MET A 84 -7.47 48.37 -17.54
C MET A 84 -6.61 47.28 -18.22
N GLU A 85 -7.22 46.48 -19.10
CA GLU A 85 -6.58 45.44 -19.94
C GLU A 85 -5.97 44.24 -19.17
N PHE A 86 -6.23 44.11 -17.86
CA PHE A 86 -5.81 42.98 -17.02
C PHE A 86 -6.73 41.74 -17.20
N ALA A 87 -6.79 41.25 -18.44
CA ALA A 87 -7.76 40.25 -18.87
C ALA A 87 -7.59 38.87 -18.20
N LYS A 88 -6.36 38.42 -17.90
CA LYS A 88 -6.17 37.15 -17.16
C LYS A 88 -6.62 37.30 -15.71
N THR A 89 -6.29 38.43 -15.09
CA THR A 89 -6.63 38.75 -13.69
C THR A 89 -8.13 38.86 -13.50
N ALA A 90 -8.83 39.59 -14.37
CA ALA A 90 -10.28 39.65 -14.38
C ALA A 90 -10.91 38.24 -14.46
N LYS A 91 -10.49 37.43 -15.44
CA LYS A 91 -10.98 36.07 -15.64
C LYS A 91 -10.73 35.17 -14.42
N ALA A 92 -9.55 35.27 -13.79
CA ALA A 92 -9.22 34.54 -12.57
C ALA A 92 -10.09 34.98 -11.38
N TYR A 93 -10.34 36.28 -11.23
CA TYR A 93 -11.17 36.86 -10.17
C TYR A 93 -12.63 36.41 -10.26
N ILE A 94 -13.22 36.50 -11.46
CA ILE A 94 -14.59 36.03 -11.78
C ILE A 94 -14.75 34.55 -11.42
N LEU A 95 -13.84 33.70 -11.91
CA LEU A 95 -13.87 32.25 -11.66
C LEU A 95 -13.72 31.92 -10.18
N TYR A 96 -12.88 32.67 -9.45
CA TYR A 96 -12.74 32.55 -8.00
C TYR A 96 -14.03 32.94 -7.25
N ARG A 97 -14.67 34.06 -7.60
CA ARG A 97 -15.95 34.48 -6.99
C ARG A 97 -17.05 33.47 -7.23
N HIS A 98 -17.23 33.02 -8.47
CA HIS A 98 -18.21 32.01 -8.85
C HIS A 98 -18.01 30.70 -8.06
N LYS A 99 -16.78 30.17 -8.02
CA LYS A 99 -16.46 28.96 -7.25
C LYS A 99 -16.70 29.13 -5.75
N ARG A 100 -16.41 30.32 -5.19
CA ARG A 100 -16.70 30.64 -3.78
C ARG A 100 -18.18 30.89 -3.50
N ALA A 101 -19.01 31.21 -4.50
CA ALA A 101 -20.47 31.26 -4.36
C ALA A 101 -21.05 29.85 -4.23
N GLN A 102 -20.70 28.94 -5.15
CA GLN A 102 -21.12 27.53 -5.13
C GLN A 102 -20.77 26.82 -3.80
N ILE A 103 -19.55 27.04 -3.27
CA ILE A 103 -19.14 26.52 -1.96
C ILE A 103 -20.09 26.98 -0.83
N ARG A 104 -20.52 28.25 -0.85
CA ARG A 104 -21.42 28.82 0.19
C ARG A 104 -22.86 28.31 0.06
N GLU A 105 -23.31 28.06 -1.16
CA GLU A 105 -24.62 27.47 -1.44
C GLU A 105 -24.69 26.02 -0.92
N LYS A 106 -23.70 25.19 -1.28
CA LYS A 106 -23.53 23.83 -0.73
C LYS A 106 -23.52 23.81 0.81
N ALA A 107 -22.82 24.74 1.45
CA ALA A 107 -22.71 24.80 2.92
C ALA A 107 -24.05 25.14 3.64
N LYS A 108 -25.04 25.71 2.93
CA LYS A 108 -26.41 25.86 3.46
C LYS A 108 -27.19 24.56 3.50
N ALA A 109 -26.82 23.56 2.68
CA ALA A 109 -27.51 22.27 2.61
C ALA A 109 -27.12 21.28 3.72
N VAL A 110 -26.08 21.57 4.53
CA VAL A 110 -25.71 20.76 5.69
C VAL A 110 -26.66 21.08 6.87
N PRO A 111 -27.39 20.10 7.44
CA PRO A 111 -28.32 20.36 8.54
C PRO A 111 -27.62 20.85 9.80
N GLU A 112 -28.28 21.75 10.55
CA GLU A 112 -27.68 22.40 11.73
C GLU A 112 -27.33 21.40 12.85
N LYS A 113 -28.19 20.37 13.06
CA LYS A 113 -27.91 19.22 13.94
C LYS A 113 -26.57 18.57 13.63
N VAL A 114 -26.25 18.37 12.34
CA VAL A 114 -25.02 17.70 11.89
C VAL A 114 -23.80 18.61 12.10
N LYS A 115 -23.94 19.93 11.90
CA LYS A 115 -22.87 20.90 12.22
C LYS A 115 -22.54 20.92 13.70
N GLN A 116 -23.55 20.90 14.57
CA GLN A 116 -23.39 20.88 16.02
C GLN A 116 -22.67 19.60 16.47
N LEU A 117 -23.20 18.42 16.11
CA LEU A 117 -22.60 17.12 16.44
C LEU A 117 -21.17 16.95 15.91
N ALA A 118 -20.88 17.46 14.71
CA ALA A 118 -19.53 17.43 14.15
C ALA A 118 -18.57 18.39 14.86
N THR A 119 -19.04 19.60 15.22
CA THR A 119 -18.23 20.60 15.96
C THR A 119 -17.89 20.12 17.36
N GLU A 120 -18.85 19.51 18.05
CA GLU A 120 -18.65 18.90 19.37
C GLU A 120 -17.74 17.67 19.26
N SER A 121 -18.00 16.76 18.31
CA SER A 121 -17.10 15.62 17.99
C SER A 121 -15.66 16.05 17.72
N LYS A 122 -15.46 17.19 17.05
CA LYS A 122 -14.13 17.73 16.72
C LYS A 122 -13.29 18.03 17.98
N SER A 123 -13.93 18.39 19.09
CA SER A 123 -13.23 18.75 20.33
C SER A 123 -12.47 17.59 20.98
N PHE A 124 -12.79 16.34 20.61
CA PHE A 124 -12.16 15.13 21.13
C PHE A 124 -10.95 14.63 20.32
N PHE A 125 -10.64 15.26 19.18
CA PHE A 125 -9.48 14.90 18.35
C PHE A 125 -8.31 15.85 18.62
N SER A 126 -7.15 15.31 18.99
CA SER A 126 -5.94 16.09 19.28
C SER A 126 -5.40 16.85 18.05
N ASN A 127 -5.62 16.32 16.85
CA ASN A 127 -5.12 16.88 15.59
C ASN A 127 -6.02 16.48 14.40
N ALA A 128 -5.71 16.99 13.20
CA ALA A 128 -6.49 16.70 11.99
C ALA A 128 -6.31 15.28 11.43
N LEU A 129 -5.22 14.57 11.77
CA LEU A 129 -5.01 13.17 11.40
C LEU A 129 -6.00 12.28 12.15
N ALA A 130 -6.15 12.50 13.46
CA ALA A 130 -7.07 11.78 14.33
C ALA A 130 -8.52 11.85 13.82
N GLU A 131 -9.00 13.07 13.54
CA GLU A 131 -10.33 13.33 12.94
C GLU A 131 -10.51 12.61 11.59
N PHE A 132 -9.47 12.65 10.73
CA PHE A 132 -9.50 11.97 9.43
C PHE A 132 -9.50 10.44 9.53
N ILE A 133 -8.67 9.85 10.41
CA ILE A 133 -8.59 8.41 10.63
C ILE A 133 -9.92 7.87 11.17
N TYR A 134 -10.59 8.61 12.06
CA TYR A 134 -11.94 8.32 12.54
C TYR A 134 -12.93 8.20 11.36
N TYR A 135 -13.12 9.26 10.58
CA TYR A 135 -14.11 9.29 9.50
C TYR A 135 -13.81 8.31 8.36
N ARG A 136 -12.54 7.97 8.15
CA ARG A 136 -12.08 7.01 7.13
C ARG A 136 -12.34 5.54 7.51
N THR A 137 -12.41 5.22 8.80
CA THR A 137 -12.23 3.84 9.28
C THR A 137 -13.34 3.34 10.20
N TYR A 138 -13.81 4.19 11.12
CA TYR A 138 -14.74 3.81 12.19
C TYR A 138 -16.16 4.32 11.98
N SER A 139 -16.30 5.52 11.41
CA SER A 139 -17.56 6.17 11.05
C SER A 139 -18.37 5.35 10.02
N ARG A 140 -19.50 4.77 10.45
CA ARG A 140 -20.45 4.03 9.62
C ARG A 140 -21.54 4.89 9.01
N TRP A 141 -22.15 4.38 7.95
CA TRP A 141 -23.36 4.96 7.36
C TRP A 141 -24.59 4.76 8.25
N LEU A 142 -25.45 5.78 8.29
CA LEU A 142 -26.76 5.79 8.92
C LEU A 142 -27.82 5.93 7.81
N GLU A 143 -28.45 4.81 7.44
CA GLU A 143 -29.41 4.74 6.32
C GLU A 143 -30.56 5.77 6.49
N GLU A 144 -31.15 5.84 7.69
CA GLU A 144 -32.28 6.73 8.02
C GLU A 144 -31.94 8.22 7.91
N GLU A 145 -30.67 8.60 8.10
CA GLU A 145 -30.21 10.00 8.01
C GLU A 145 -29.37 10.30 6.76
N ASN A 146 -29.15 9.31 5.88
CA ASN A 146 -28.40 9.43 4.62
C ASN A 146 -27.04 10.15 4.77
N ARG A 147 -26.27 9.76 5.78
CA ARG A 147 -24.95 10.31 6.12
C ARG A 147 -24.13 9.32 6.94
N ARG A 148 -22.85 9.63 7.20
CA ARG A 148 -22.10 8.93 8.25
C ARG A 148 -22.44 9.43 9.66
N GLU A 149 -22.21 8.57 10.64
CA GLU A 149 -22.23 8.90 12.07
C GLU A 149 -21.04 9.79 12.47
N THR A 150 -21.25 10.64 13.48
CA THR A 150 -20.22 11.45 14.14
C THR A 150 -19.53 10.67 15.27
N TRP A 151 -18.48 11.22 15.90
CA TRP A 151 -17.76 10.52 16.98
C TRP A 151 -18.68 10.25 18.17
N LEU A 152 -19.46 11.25 18.57
CA LEU A 152 -20.51 11.12 19.57
C LEU A 152 -21.45 9.95 19.25
N GLU A 153 -21.99 9.90 18.03
CA GLU A 153 -22.93 8.87 17.60
C GLU A 153 -22.29 7.47 17.53
N THR A 154 -21.01 7.37 17.18
CA THR A 154 -20.22 6.12 17.22
C THR A 154 -20.13 5.57 18.64
N VAL A 155 -19.80 6.45 19.60
CA VAL A 155 -19.62 6.05 21.00
C VAL A 155 -20.97 5.79 21.66
N GLU A 156 -22.00 6.59 21.39
CA GLU A 156 -23.38 6.31 21.83
C GLU A 156 -23.90 4.97 21.26
N ARG A 157 -23.63 4.65 19.98
CA ARG A 157 -23.96 3.33 19.39
C ARG A 157 -23.24 2.19 20.11
N TYR A 158 -21.97 2.37 20.49
CA TYR A 158 -21.21 1.40 21.27
C TYR A 158 -21.79 1.25 22.69
N MET A 159 -22.03 2.36 23.40
CA MET A 159 -22.56 2.38 24.76
C MET A 159 -23.99 1.83 24.84
N ALA A 160 -24.84 2.10 23.85
CA ALA A 160 -26.17 1.52 23.74
C ALA A 160 -26.12 -0.01 23.58
N PHE A 161 -25.22 -0.54 22.75
CA PHE A 161 -25.01 -1.99 22.61
C PHE A 161 -24.39 -2.62 23.86
N MET A 162 -23.48 -1.92 24.53
CA MET A 162 -22.94 -2.35 25.83
C MET A 162 -24.03 -2.42 26.90
N LYS A 163 -24.90 -1.39 26.97
CA LYS A 163 -26.03 -1.32 27.90
C LYS A 163 -27.14 -2.34 27.59
N GLU A 164 -27.37 -2.66 26.32
CA GLU A 164 -28.23 -3.78 25.90
C GLU A 164 -27.74 -5.12 26.46
N LYS A 165 -26.44 -5.39 26.41
CA LYS A 165 -25.87 -6.68 26.86
C LYS A 165 -25.67 -6.77 28.38
N LEU A 166 -25.40 -5.65 29.05
CA LEU A 166 -25.07 -5.64 30.47
C LEU A 166 -26.23 -5.22 31.38
N GLY A 167 -27.20 -4.44 30.89
CA GLY A 167 -28.36 -3.98 31.67
C GLY A 167 -27.94 -3.28 32.96
N GLU A 168 -28.51 -3.69 34.10
CA GLU A 168 -28.20 -3.13 35.42
C GLU A 168 -26.95 -3.72 36.09
N ARG A 169 -26.19 -4.58 35.39
CA ARG A 169 -24.91 -5.14 35.92
C ARG A 169 -23.83 -4.07 36.07
N LEU A 170 -23.96 -2.95 35.37
CA LEU A 170 -23.21 -1.71 35.63
C LEU A 170 -24.19 -0.62 36.08
N SER A 171 -23.73 0.22 37.00
CA SER A 171 -24.48 1.40 37.44
C SER A 171 -24.46 2.51 36.38
N SER A 172 -25.42 3.43 36.45
CA SER A 172 -25.45 4.61 35.57
C SER A 172 -24.19 5.48 35.68
N ALA A 173 -23.50 5.45 36.83
CA ALA A 173 -22.23 6.15 37.02
C ALA A 173 -21.10 5.47 36.25
N GLU A 174 -20.95 4.15 36.35
CA GLU A 174 -19.95 3.37 35.60
C GLU A 174 -20.19 3.47 34.09
N TYR A 175 -21.44 3.44 33.62
CA TYR A 175 -21.74 3.72 32.21
C TYR A 175 -21.30 5.11 31.77
N GLN A 176 -21.57 6.16 32.55
CA GLN A 176 -21.20 7.53 32.20
C GLN A 176 -19.67 7.74 32.24
N GLU A 177 -18.98 7.10 33.19
CA GLU A 177 -17.53 7.07 33.30
C GLU A 177 -16.87 6.42 32.07
N ILE A 178 -17.31 5.21 31.71
CA ILE A 178 -16.84 4.49 30.52
C ILE A 178 -17.12 5.32 29.26
N HIS A 179 -18.31 5.92 29.16
CA HIS A 179 -18.69 6.80 28.05
C HIS A 179 -17.71 7.97 27.90
N GLN A 180 -17.43 8.70 28.99
CA GLN A 180 -16.49 9.82 28.97
C GLN A 180 -15.06 9.39 28.64
N ALA A 181 -14.58 8.26 29.18
CA ALA A 181 -13.23 7.77 28.92
C ALA A 181 -13.02 7.35 27.45
N ILE A 182 -14.04 6.78 26.80
CA ILE A 182 -14.01 6.50 25.35
C ILE A 182 -14.07 7.82 24.57
N LEU A 183 -15.03 8.71 24.85
CA LEU A 183 -15.17 9.99 24.15
C LEU A 183 -13.87 10.79 24.15
N GLN A 184 -13.24 10.92 25.32
CA GLN A 184 -11.99 11.66 25.54
C GLN A 184 -10.73 10.90 25.08
N GLN A 185 -10.88 9.74 24.44
CA GLN A 185 -9.77 8.92 23.93
C GLN A 185 -8.71 8.58 25.00
N GLN A 186 -9.14 8.44 26.25
CA GLN A 186 -8.31 7.97 27.36
C GLN A 186 -8.05 6.47 27.25
N ILE A 187 -9.07 5.75 26.77
CA ILE A 187 -9.11 4.31 26.55
C ILE A 187 -9.91 4.02 25.28
N MET A 188 -9.60 2.92 24.61
CA MET A 188 -10.25 2.49 23.36
C MET A 188 -10.81 1.07 23.51
N PRO A 189 -12.06 0.83 23.08
CA PRO A 189 -12.57 -0.52 22.82
C PRO A 189 -11.76 -1.21 21.72
N SER A 190 -12.00 -2.52 21.50
CA SER A 190 -11.43 -3.19 20.33
C SER A 190 -11.86 -2.47 19.04
N MET A 191 -10.91 -2.32 18.10
CA MET A 191 -11.17 -1.66 16.81
C MET A 191 -12.34 -2.29 16.04
N ARG A 192 -12.60 -3.59 16.27
CA ARG A 192 -13.68 -4.33 15.62
C ARG A 192 -15.02 -4.01 16.27
N LEU A 193 -15.15 -4.10 17.60
CA LEU A 193 -16.41 -3.90 18.30
C LEU A 193 -16.89 -2.44 18.27
N LEU A 194 -15.98 -1.46 18.34
CA LEU A 194 -16.31 -0.04 18.16
C LEU A 194 -17.05 0.20 16.83
N TRP A 195 -16.61 -0.49 15.77
CA TRP A 195 -17.26 -0.46 14.47
C TRP A 195 -18.51 -1.37 14.41
N SER A 196 -18.45 -2.63 14.84
CA SER A 196 -19.53 -3.63 14.62
C SER A 196 -20.72 -3.56 15.59
N ALA A 197 -20.58 -2.87 16.74
CA ALA A 197 -21.63 -2.75 17.75
C ALA A 197 -22.98 -2.33 17.14
N GLY A 198 -24.06 -3.01 17.57
CA GLY A 198 -25.36 -3.00 16.91
C GLY A 198 -25.60 -4.26 16.06
N LYS A 199 -26.24 -4.11 14.89
CA LYS A 199 -26.78 -5.24 14.07
C LYS A 199 -25.77 -6.37 13.80
N ALA A 200 -24.52 -6.05 13.44
CA ALA A 200 -23.50 -7.07 13.17
C ALA A 200 -23.14 -7.89 14.42
N ALA A 201 -22.80 -7.22 15.53
CA ALA A 201 -22.47 -7.87 16.79
C ALA A 201 -23.66 -8.65 17.40
N ARG A 202 -24.92 -8.26 17.11
CA ARG A 202 -26.12 -9.03 17.50
C ARG A 202 -26.33 -10.32 16.71
N VAL A 203 -25.91 -10.36 15.44
CA VAL A 203 -26.09 -11.54 14.57
C VAL A 203 -24.99 -12.58 14.81
N ASN A 204 -23.75 -12.13 15.04
CA ASN A 204 -22.64 -13.02 15.37
C ASN A 204 -21.54 -12.26 16.14
N ASN A 205 -21.17 -12.77 17.33
CA ASN A 205 -20.17 -12.16 18.20
C ASN A 205 -18.72 -12.28 17.67
N ILE A 206 -18.44 -13.13 16.67
CA ILE A 206 -17.14 -13.15 15.95
C ILE A 206 -16.77 -11.74 15.48
N THR A 207 -17.78 -10.94 15.10
CA THR A 207 -17.61 -9.54 14.66
C THR A 207 -17.16 -8.59 15.78
N ALA A 208 -16.98 -9.04 17.02
CA ALA A 208 -16.30 -8.28 18.09
C ALA A 208 -14.77 -8.43 18.04
N TYR A 209 -14.22 -9.45 17.37
CA TYR A 209 -12.82 -9.84 17.46
C TYR A 209 -12.03 -9.56 16.16
N ASN A 210 -10.71 -9.39 16.28
CA ASN A 210 -9.82 -9.09 15.14
C ASN A 210 -9.02 -10.31 14.66
N CYS A 211 -8.59 -11.18 15.58
CA CYS A 211 -7.77 -12.36 15.26
C CYS A 211 -8.24 -13.58 16.04
N SER A 212 -7.95 -14.76 15.51
CA SER A 212 -8.21 -16.07 16.13
C SER A 212 -7.08 -17.06 15.86
N PHE A 213 -7.12 -18.21 16.52
CA PHE A 213 -6.19 -19.32 16.26
C PHE A 213 -6.91 -20.66 16.19
N ILE A 214 -6.44 -21.57 15.33
CA ILE A 214 -6.93 -22.94 15.20
C ILE A 214 -5.85 -23.94 14.75
N ALA A 215 -5.69 -25.03 15.49
CA ALA A 215 -4.92 -26.20 15.12
C ALA A 215 -5.90 -27.25 14.52
N PRO A 216 -6.01 -27.38 13.18
CA PRO A 216 -6.89 -28.32 12.52
C PRO A 216 -6.54 -29.79 12.83
N THR A 217 -7.54 -30.55 13.25
CA THR A 217 -7.45 -32.01 13.45
C THR A 217 -8.51 -32.78 12.64
N GLN A 218 -9.57 -32.08 12.18
CA GLN A 218 -10.71 -32.64 11.46
C GLN A 218 -11.13 -31.76 10.26
N LEU A 219 -11.95 -32.30 9.35
CA LEU A 219 -12.35 -31.59 8.12
C LEU A 219 -13.28 -30.39 8.37
N GLN A 220 -14.06 -30.41 9.46
CA GLN A 220 -14.88 -29.28 9.93
C GLN A 220 -14.05 -28.01 10.13
N ASP A 221 -12.83 -28.15 10.66
CA ASP A 221 -11.98 -27.02 11.04
C ASP A 221 -11.59 -26.18 9.80
N LEU A 222 -11.52 -26.80 8.62
CA LEU A 222 -11.30 -26.08 7.35
C LEU A 222 -12.51 -25.24 6.92
N GLY A 223 -13.74 -25.69 7.22
CA GLY A 223 -14.96 -24.89 7.05
C GLY A 223 -15.00 -23.70 8.03
N GLU A 224 -14.61 -23.92 9.28
CA GLU A 224 -14.50 -22.87 10.30
C GLU A 224 -13.47 -21.79 9.91
N ILE A 225 -12.31 -22.19 9.38
CA ILE A 225 -11.29 -21.27 8.88
C ILE A 225 -11.85 -20.37 7.76
N LEU A 226 -12.59 -20.94 6.80
CA LEU A 226 -13.27 -20.15 5.76
C LEU A 226 -14.24 -19.13 6.38
N TYR A 227 -15.06 -19.57 7.34
CA TYR A 227 -16.04 -18.73 8.00
C TYR A 227 -15.44 -17.56 8.80
N LEU A 228 -14.36 -17.82 9.55
CA LEU A 228 -13.60 -16.83 10.31
C LEU A 228 -13.02 -15.74 9.38
N LEU A 229 -12.39 -16.17 8.29
CA LEU A 229 -11.78 -15.28 7.30
C LEU A 229 -12.86 -14.47 6.56
N MET A 230 -13.98 -15.09 6.16
CA MET A 230 -15.14 -14.39 5.60
C MET A 230 -15.82 -13.45 6.60
N SER A 231 -15.59 -13.64 7.91
CA SER A 231 -15.97 -12.73 8.98
C SER A 231 -14.89 -11.68 9.29
N GLY A 232 -13.86 -11.56 8.43
CA GLY A 232 -12.80 -10.56 8.50
C GLY A 232 -11.91 -10.67 9.74
N VAL A 233 -11.80 -11.88 10.32
CA VAL A 233 -10.89 -12.22 11.40
C VAL A 233 -9.62 -12.81 10.80
N GLY A 234 -8.45 -12.31 11.20
CA GLY A 234 -7.16 -12.92 10.82
C GLY A 234 -6.95 -14.24 11.57
N VAL A 235 -6.60 -15.31 10.87
CA VAL A 235 -6.55 -16.67 11.44
C VAL A 235 -5.12 -17.18 11.51
N GLY A 236 -4.60 -17.32 12.72
CA GLY A 236 -3.42 -18.14 12.95
C GLY A 236 -3.77 -19.63 12.96
N PHE A 237 -2.86 -20.47 12.48
CA PHE A 237 -3.08 -21.90 12.44
C PHE A 237 -1.79 -22.70 12.66
N SER A 238 -1.93 -23.95 13.09
CA SER A 238 -0.81 -24.89 13.19
C SER A 238 -0.96 -26.05 12.24
N VAL A 239 0.12 -26.38 11.52
CA VAL A 239 0.23 -27.63 10.76
C VAL A 239 1.28 -28.57 11.33
N GLU A 240 1.60 -28.38 12.62
CA GLU A 240 2.49 -29.26 13.36
C GLU A 240 2.03 -30.71 13.31
N SER A 241 3.00 -31.61 13.29
CA SER A 241 2.81 -33.03 12.98
C SER A 241 1.74 -33.70 13.85
N GLN A 242 1.66 -33.32 15.12
CA GLN A 242 0.68 -33.82 16.10
C GLN A 242 -0.79 -33.48 15.77
N ASN A 243 -1.04 -32.42 14.99
CA ASN A 243 -2.39 -32.00 14.59
C ASN A 243 -2.78 -32.66 13.27
N VAL A 244 -1.91 -32.53 12.26
CA VAL A 244 -2.19 -32.97 10.89
C VAL A 244 -2.29 -34.50 10.76
N GLN A 245 -1.57 -35.26 11.59
CA GLN A 245 -1.65 -36.72 11.59
C GLN A 245 -2.98 -37.27 12.12
N GLN A 246 -3.83 -36.45 12.75
CA GLN A 246 -5.17 -36.86 13.21
C GLN A 246 -6.14 -37.03 12.03
N LEU A 247 -6.01 -36.19 10.98
CA LEU A 247 -6.83 -36.26 9.76
C LEU A 247 -6.80 -37.68 9.15
N PRO A 248 -7.95 -38.26 8.76
CA PRO A 248 -8.05 -39.67 8.38
C PRO A 248 -7.23 -40.06 7.14
N ILE A 249 -7.13 -41.36 6.87
CA ILE A 249 -6.58 -41.87 5.61
C ILE A 249 -7.64 -41.69 4.52
N ILE A 250 -7.26 -41.05 3.42
CA ILE A 250 -8.12 -40.78 2.27
C ILE A 250 -8.41 -42.09 1.54
N GLN A 251 -9.68 -42.44 1.35
CA GLN A 251 -10.07 -43.66 0.65
C GLN A 251 -9.83 -43.55 -0.86
N ARG A 252 -9.73 -44.70 -1.53
CA ARG A 252 -9.63 -44.76 -3.00
C ARG A 252 -11.00 -44.52 -3.61
N GLN A 253 -11.03 -43.76 -4.70
CA GLN A 253 -12.26 -43.43 -5.42
C GLN A 253 -12.98 -44.69 -5.95
N THR A 254 -14.26 -44.79 -5.62
CA THR A 254 -15.16 -45.90 -5.99
C THR A 254 -15.87 -45.68 -7.32
N GLY A 255 -15.97 -44.41 -7.76
CA GLY A 255 -16.84 -43.99 -8.86
C GLY A 255 -18.26 -43.63 -8.44
N GLU A 256 -18.61 -43.75 -7.15
CA GLU A 256 -19.88 -43.25 -6.61
C GLU A 256 -19.90 -41.71 -6.63
N ILE A 257 -20.94 -41.12 -7.22
CA ILE A 257 -21.20 -39.68 -7.22
C ILE A 257 -22.44 -39.42 -6.37
N LEU A 258 -22.29 -38.62 -5.33
CA LEU A 258 -23.38 -38.20 -4.45
C LEU A 258 -24.35 -37.25 -5.18
N PRO A 259 -25.60 -37.09 -4.67
CA PRO A 259 -26.53 -36.07 -5.17
C PRO A 259 -25.90 -34.67 -5.19
N THR A 260 -26.32 -33.83 -6.14
CA THR A 260 -25.85 -32.45 -6.24
C THR A 260 -26.18 -31.69 -4.94
N TYR A 261 -25.14 -31.18 -4.28
CA TYR A 261 -25.27 -30.30 -3.13
C TYR A 261 -25.69 -28.90 -3.61
N LYS A 262 -26.75 -28.34 -3.03
CA LYS A 262 -27.17 -26.98 -3.33
C LYS A 262 -26.52 -26.01 -2.34
N VAL A 263 -25.77 -25.04 -2.86
CA VAL A 263 -25.05 -24.05 -2.05
C VAL A 263 -25.96 -22.84 -1.83
N GLY A 264 -26.35 -22.61 -0.57
CA GLY A 264 -27.12 -21.45 -0.17
C GLY A 264 -26.32 -20.14 -0.15
N ASP A 265 -27.04 -19.03 -0.02
CA ASP A 265 -26.49 -17.68 0.05
C ASP A 265 -26.29 -17.25 1.51
N SER A 266 -25.44 -17.98 2.24
CA SER A 266 -24.89 -17.58 3.55
C SER A 266 -23.35 -17.74 3.57
N LYS A 267 -22.66 -17.32 4.64
CA LYS A 267 -21.22 -17.63 4.83
C LYS A 267 -21.04 -19.04 5.40
N GLU A 268 -22.05 -19.46 6.15
CA GLU A 268 -22.25 -20.76 6.77
C GLU A 268 -22.36 -21.85 5.70
N ASP A 269 -23.22 -21.65 4.68
CA ASP A 269 -23.36 -22.52 3.50
C ASP A 269 -22.05 -22.70 2.72
N TRP A 270 -21.20 -21.67 2.69
CA TRP A 270 -19.88 -21.75 2.04
C TRP A 270 -18.92 -22.66 2.82
N GLY A 271 -18.94 -22.59 4.15
CA GLY A 271 -18.22 -23.51 5.04
C GLY A 271 -18.74 -24.95 4.93
N ASP A 272 -20.06 -25.12 4.90
CA ASP A 272 -20.70 -26.43 4.82
C ASP A 272 -20.57 -27.08 3.43
N ALA A 273 -20.58 -26.31 2.35
CA ALA A 273 -20.23 -26.80 1.01
C ALA A 273 -18.77 -27.29 0.96
N LEU A 274 -17.83 -26.55 1.57
CA LEU A 274 -16.42 -26.96 1.67
C LEU A 274 -16.27 -28.28 2.44
N LYS A 275 -16.91 -28.38 3.60
CA LYS A 275 -16.98 -29.59 4.43
C LYS A 275 -17.58 -30.78 3.68
N ALA A 276 -18.72 -30.59 2.99
CA ALA A 276 -19.39 -31.64 2.23
C ALA A 276 -18.52 -32.16 1.08
N GLY A 277 -17.83 -31.26 0.37
CA GLY A 277 -16.84 -31.61 -0.64
C GLY A 277 -15.71 -32.45 -0.05
N LEU A 278 -15.01 -31.91 0.95
CA LEU A 278 -13.88 -32.57 1.61
C LEU A 278 -14.27 -33.98 2.12
N GLN A 279 -15.40 -34.11 2.81
CA GLN A 279 -15.88 -35.40 3.32
C GLN A 279 -16.12 -36.41 2.19
N ALA A 280 -16.83 -36.03 1.12
CA ALA A 280 -17.10 -36.91 -0.01
C ALA A 280 -15.81 -37.45 -0.65
N TRP A 281 -14.82 -36.58 -0.88
CA TRP A 281 -13.54 -36.96 -1.50
C TRP A 281 -12.67 -37.82 -0.57
N TYR A 282 -12.76 -37.62 0.75
CA TYR A 282 -12.12 -38.47 1.75
C TYR A 282 -12.73 -39.87 1.82
N ASP A 283 -14.05 -39.99 1.69
CA ASP A 283 -14.79 -41.26 1.73
C ASP A 283 -14.71 -42.06 0.42
N GLY A 284 -13.92 -41.61 -0.56
CA GLY A 284 -13.76 -42.31 -1.85
C GLY A 284 -14.94 -42.10 -2.80
N LYS A 285 -15.69 -41.01 -2.62
CA LYS A 285 -16.83 -40.59 -3.44
C LYS A 285 -16.54 -39.26 -4.14
N ASP A 286 -17.43 -38.85 -5.01
CA ASP A 286 -17.42 -37.51 -5.61
C ASP A 286 -18.76 -36.80 -5.42
N ILE A 287 -18.78 -35.48 -5.62
CA ILE A 287 -19.98 -34.66 -5.41
C ILE A 287 -20.00 -33.47 -6.38
N ARG A 288 -21.19 -33.00 -6.73
CA ARG A 288 -21.42 -31.82 -7.59
C ARG A 288 -22.09 -30.72 -6.78
N PHE A 289 -21.88 -29.48 -7.19
CA PHE A 289 -22.44 -28.30 -6.51
C PHE A 289 -23.29 -27.49 -7.47
N ASP A 290 -24.48 -27.08 -7.02
CA ASP A 290 -25.32 -26.05 -7.63
C ASP A 290 -25.16 -24.75 -6.84
N TYR A 291 -24.91 -23.65 -7.55
CA TYR A 291 -24.67 -22.31 -6.98
C TYR A 291 -25.78 -21.32 -7.34
N SER A 292 -26.92 -21.81 -7.85
CA SER A 292 -28.02 -21.00 -8.39
C SER A 292 -28.67 -20.03 -7.39
N GLU A 293 -28.48 -20.24 -6.08
CA GLU A 293 -28.97 -19.35 -5.02
C GLU A 293 -27.95 -18.28 -4.59
N VAL A 294 -26.65 -18.49 -4.85
CA VAL A 294 -25.59 -17.56 -4.40
C VAL A 294 -25.67 -16.24 -5.18
N ARG A 295 -25.75 -15.12 -4.46
CA ARG A 295 -25.95 -13.79 -5.05
C ARG A 295 -24.83 -13.39 -6.03
N PRO A 296 -25.13 -12.59 -7.08
CA PRO A 296 -24.13 -12.12 -8.02
C PRO A 296 -23.12 -11.15 -7.40
N ALA A 297 -22.01 -10.93 -8.10
CA ALA A 297 -21.04 -9.90 -7.76
C ALA A 297 -21.68 -8.49 -7.80
N GLY A 298 -21.32 -7.63 -6.85
CA GLY A 298 -21.80 -6.24 -6.76
C GLY A 298 -23.04 -6.01 -5.89
N SER A 299 -23.81 -7.04 -5.52
CA SER A 299 -24.94 -6.94 -4.57
C SER A 299 -24.50 -6.41 -3.20
N ARG A 300 -25.26 -5.50 -2.58
CA ARG A 300 -24.90 -4.82 -1.31
C ARG A 300 -24.96 -5.77 -0.09
N LEU A 301 -24.19 -5.42 0.96
CA LEU A 301 -24.11 -6.16 2.23
C LEU A 301 -24.47 -5.23 3.40
N HIS A 302 -25.72 -5.29 3.87
CA HIS A 302 -26.26 -4.30 4.81
C HIS A 302 -25.74 -4.45 6.26
N THR A 303 -25.29 -5.63 6.67
CA THR A 303 -24.86 -5.90 8.06
C THR A 303 -23.35 -5.75 8.27
N MET A 304 -22.52 -6.14 7.29
CA MET A 304 -21.05 -6.00 7.36
C MET A 304 -20.48 -4.88 6.46
N GLY A 305 -21.33 -4.16 5.73
CA GLY A 305 -20.91 -3.15 4.75
C GLY A 305 -20.33 -3.76 3.47
N GLY A 306 -20.28 -2.96 2.41
CA GLY A 306 -19.68 -3.36 1.12
C GLY A 306 -20.63 -4.08 0.17
N ARG A 307 -20.06 -4.92 -0.72
CA ARG A 307 -20.72 -5.64 -1.82
C ARG A 307 -20.18 -7.08 -1.97
N SER A 308 -20.91 -7.97 -2.64
CA SER A 308 -20.54 -9.38 -2.90
C SER A 308 -19.59 -9.55 -4.10
N ALA A 309 -18.95 -10.72 -4.21
CA ALA A 309 -18.08 -11.13 -5.32
C ALA A 309 -18.61 -12.27 -6.20
N GLY A 310 -19.77 -12.86 -5.89
CA GLY A 310 -20.32 -14.01 -6.63
C GLY A 310 -19.82 -15.38 -6.12
N PRO A 311 -20.29 -16.49 -6.72
CA PRO A 311 -19.94 -17.86 -6.33
C PRO A 311 -18.55 -18.34 -6.80
N GLU A 312 -17.90 -17.64 -7.76
CA GLU A 312 -16.64 -18.09 -8.35
C GLU A 312 -15.48 -18.34 -7.35
N PRO A 313 -15.31 -17.58 -6.24
CA PRO A 313 -14.27 -17.86 -5.25
C PRO A 313 -14.47 -19.21 -4.55
N LEU A 314 -15.71 -19.61 -4.26
CA LEU A 314 -16.03 -20.90 -3.62
C LEU A 314 -15.79 -22.07 -4.58
N GLN A 315 -16.21 -21.95 -5.84
CA GLN A 315 -15.92 -22.92 -6.90
C GLN A 315 -14.40 -23.20 -6.98
N ALA A 316 -13.61 -22.13 -7.04
CA ALA A 316 -12.15 -22.20 -7.11
C ALA A 316 -11.48 -22.76 -5.84
N LEU A 317 -12.20 -22.85 -4.70
CA LEU A 317 -11.74 -23.52 -3.48
C LEU A 317 -12.07 -25.02 -3.51
N LEU A 318 -13.31 -25.36 -3.84
CA LEU A 318 -13.82 -26.73 -3.92
C LEU A 318 -13.00 -27.58 -4.92
N ASP A 319 -12.74 -27.05 -6.12
CA ASP A 319 -11.91 -27.73 -7.13
C ASP A 319 -10.48 -28.00 -6.62
N TYR A 320 -9.90 -27.07 -5.84
CA TYR A 320 -8.56 -27.24 -5.27
C TYR A 320 -8.55 -28.27 -4.14
N GLY A 321 -9.56 -28.24 -3.27
CA GLY A 321 -9.77 -29.24 -2.24
C GLY A 321 -9.84 -30.64 -2.86
N ARG A 322 -10.74 -30.82 -3.84
CA ARG A 322 -10.89 -32.06 -4.60
C ARG A 322 -9.57 -32.55 -5.19
N ALA A 323 -8.85 -31.69 -5.92
CA ALA A 323 -7.58 -32.05 -6.52
C ALA A 323 -6.52 -32.45 -5.48
N LYS A 324 -6.45 -31.75 -4.34
CA LYS A 324 -5.51 -32.07 -3.26
C LYS A 324 -5.84 -33.43 -2.60
N ILE A 325 -7.10 -33.65 -2.22
CA ILE A 325 -7.52 -34.91 -1.57
C ILE A 325 -7.31 -36.10 -2.52
N LEU A 326 -7.75 -35.98 -3.78
CA LEU A 326 -7.58 -37.05 -4.76
C LEU A 326 -6.10 -37.37 -5.09
N SER A 327 -5.17 -36.43 -4.88
CA SER A 327 -3.72 -36.69 -5.05
C SER A 327 -3.11 -37.55 -3.94
N ALA A 328 -3.78 -37.68 -2.79
CA ALA A 328 -3.29 -38.37 -1.59
C ALA A 328 -4.09 -39.64 -1.23
N GLN A 329 -4.86 -40.20 -2.17
CA GLN A 329 -5.60 -41.46 -1.99
C GLN A 329 -4.73 -42.60 -1.46
N GLY A 330 -5.22 -43.29 -0.41
CA GLY A 330 -4.50 -44.34 0.30
C GLY A 330 -3.44 -43.83 1.29
N LYS A 331 -3.43 -42.53 1.61
CA LYS A 331 -2.48 -41.88 2.54
C LYS A 331 -3.21 -40.85 3.43
N ARG A 332 -2.51 -40.31 4.43
CA ARG A 332 -2.87 -39.05 5.10
C ARG A 332 -2.23 -37.86 4.33
N LEU A 333 -2.71 -36.65 4.60
CA LEU A 333 -2.03 -35.42 4.18
C LEU A 333 -0.75 -35.19 5.01
N ARG A 334 0.21 -34.43 4.46
CA ARG A 334 1.37 -33.91 5.21
C ARG A 334 1.08 -32.53 5.78
N ASN A 335 1.91 -32.08 6.73
CA ASN A 335 1.92 -30.73 7.30
C ASN A 335 1.76 -29.66 6.20
N ILE A 336 2.63 -29.74 5.18
CA ILE A 336 2.67 -28.80 4.06
C ILE A 336 1.45 -28.89 3.11
N ASP A 337 0.71 -30.01 3.12
CA ASP A 337 -0.52 -30.19 2.33
C ASP A 337 -1.75 -29.59 3.02
N VAL A 338 -1.81 -29.61 4.36
CA VAL A 338 -2.84 -28.89 5.14
C VAL A 338 -2.58 -27.39 5.11
N HIS A 339 -1.31 -26.98 5.20
CA HIS A 339 -0.88 -25.60 4.99
C HIS A 339 -1.28 -25.09 3.61
N ASP A 340 -1.10 -25.91 2.56
CA ASP A 340 -1.60 -25.62 1.21
C ASP A 340 -3.12 -25.44 1.12
N LEU A 341 -3.91 -26.17 1.91
CA LEU A 341 -5.37 -26.02 1.95
C LEU A 341 -5.79 -24.73 2.65
N ILE A 342 -5.31 -24.50 3.87
CA ILE A 342 -5.69 -23.33 4.69
C ILE A 342 -5.28 -22.02 4.01
N CYS A 343 -4.07 -21.98 3.47
CA CYS A 343 -3.60 -20.82 2.74
C CYS A 343 -4.46 -20.54 1.48
N LYS A 344 -4.98 -21.59 0.83
CA LYS A 344 -5.87 -21.44 -0.33
C LYS A 344 -7.26 -20.91 0.09
N ILE A 345 -7.74 -21.23 1.30
CA ILE A 345 -8.93 -20.62 1.88
C ILE A 345 -8.73 -19.11 2.01
N GLY A 346 -7.62 -18.67 2.63
CA GLY A 346 -7.29 -17.23 2.72
C GLY A 346 -7.28 -16.52 1.36
N ALA A 347 -6.66 -17.15 0.36
CA ALA A 347 -6.59 -16.59 -0.99
C ALA A 347 -7.96 -16.42 -1.66
N VAL A 348 -8.95 -17.31 -1.43
CA VAL A 348 -10.30 -17.12 -2.00
C VAL A 348 -11.13 -16.09 -1.26
N VAL A 349 -10.91 -15.90 0.05
CA VAL A 349 -11.59 -14.85 0.83
C VAL A 349 -11.09 -13.45 0.43
N GLU A 350 -9.79 -13.27 0.20
CA GLU A 350 -9.29 -12.00 -0.33
C GLU A 350 -9.77 -11.74 -1.76
N MET A 351 -9.92 -12.76 -2.60
CA MET A 351 -10.57 -12.62 -3.91
C MET A 351 -12.07 -12.33 -3.81
N GLY A 352 -12.73 -12.76 -2.73
CA GLY A 352 -14.06 -12.29 -2.36
C GLY A 352 -14.07 -10.78 -2.04
N GLY A 353 -12.95 -10.28 -1.49
CA GLY A 353 -12.69 -8.86 -1.25
C GLY A 353 -12.72 -8.45 0.23
N VAL A 354 -12.79 -9.41 1.16
CA VAL A 354 -12.48 -9.17 2.58
C VAL A 354 -10.96 -9.06 2.70
N ARG A 355 -10.47 -7.83 2.83
CA ARG A 355 -9.04 -7.45 2.88
C ARG A 355 -8.36 -7.81 4.21
N ARG A 356 -8.88 -8.81 4.93
CA ARG A 356 -8.41 -9.29 6.23
C ARG A 356 -8.23 -10.82 6.32
N ALA A 357 -8.04 -11.48 5.17
CA ALA A 357 -7.61 -12.88 5.10
C ALA A 357 -6.12 -13.07 5.51
N ALA A 358 -5.72 -12.49 6.63
CA ALA A 358 -4.37 -12.49 7.16
C ALA A 358 -4.08 -13.79 7.93
N LEU A 359 -3.00 -14.50 7.61
CA LEU A 359 -2.68 -15.80 8.23
C LEU A 359 -1.25 -15.94 8.76
N ILE A 360 -1.08 -16.94 9.63
CA ILE A 360 0.19 -17.51 10.06
C ILE A 360 0.04 -19.02 10.12
N SER A 361 1.01 -19.72 9.55
CA SER A 361 1.29 -21.12 9.84
C SER A 361 2.34 -21.23 10.94
N LEU A 362 2.05 -22.03 11.96
CA LEU A 362 3.11 -22.70 12.71
C LEU A 362 3.56 -23.98 12.01
N SER A 363 4.74 -24.42 12.39
CA SER A 363 5.37 -25.67 11.99
C SER A 363 6.34 -26.14 13.07
N ASP A 364 6.57 -27.46 13.14
CA ASP A 364 7.56 -28.03 14.04
C ASP A 364 8.94 -27.40 13.75
N ALA A 365 9.75 -27.12 14.78
CA ALA A 365 11.04 -26.45 14.56
C ALA A 365 12.01 -27.27 13.69
N ASP A 366 11.93 -28.60 13.68
CA ASP A 366 12.77 -29.47 12.87
C ASP A 366 12.21 -29.77 11.46
N ASP A 367 10.90 -29.57 11.22
CA ASP A 367 10.24 -29.78 9.92
C ASP A 367 10.93 -29.00 8.79
N GLU A 368 11.70 -29.72 7.97
CA GLU A 368 12.44 -29.17 6.84
C GLU A 368 11.52 -28.84 5.65
N GLU A 369 10.38 -29.53 5.47
CA GLU A 369 9.39 -29.17 4.46
C GLU A 369 8.78 -27.80 4.78
N MET A 370 8.64 -27.45 6.07
CA MET A 370 8.10 -26.15 6.53
C MET A 370 9.14 -25.07 6.78
N ARG A 371 10.38 -25.41 7.19
CA ARG A 371 11.55 -24.51 7.13
C ARG A 371 11.80 -24.09 5.68
N GLN A 372 11.81 -25.04 4.76
CA GLN A 372 11.88 -24.78 3.31
C GLN A 372 10.52 -24.48 2.69
N ALA A 373 9.40 -24.41 3.42
CA ALA A 373 8.13 -23.97 2.81
C ALA A 373 8.23 -22.52 2.36
N LYS A 374 9.16 -21.73 2.95
CA LYS A 374 9.52 -20.36 2.58
C LYS A 374 11.02 -20.16 2.24
N SER A 375 11.74 -21.23 1.84
CA SER A 375 13.05 -21.22 1.14
C SER A 375 13.12 -22.18 -0.08
N GLY A 376 13.78 -21.85 -1.20
CA GLY A 376 13.68 -22.64 -2.47
C GLY A 376 12.51 -22.21 -3.38
N HIS A 377 11.56 -23.10 -3.72
CA HIS A 377 10.50 -22.79 -4.71
C HIS A 377 8.96 -23.01 -4.29
N PHE A 378 8.17 -21.97 -3.85
CA PHE A 378 6.65 -21.83 -3.73
C PHE A 378 5.79 -20.78 -4.58
N TYR A 379 6.40 -19.86 -5.36
CA TYR A 379 6.11 -18.97 -6.59
C TYR A 379 5.47 -19.45 -8.21
N ILE A 380 5.83 -20.41 -9.36
CA ILE A 380 6.26 -22.01 -9.85
C ILE A 380 5.60 -23.46 -9.47
N ASN A 381 5.75 -24.10 -8.28
CA ASN A 381 4.91 -25.09 -7.53
C ASN A 381 3.63 -24.63 -6.67
N HIS A 382 3.67 -23.84 -5.54
CA HIS A 382 2.53 -23.66 -4.56
C HIS A 382 2.24 -22.23 -3.88
N PRO A 383 1.36 -21.28 -4.33
CA PRO A 383 1.47 -19.83 -4.10
C PRO A 383 0.41 -19.20 -3.19
N GLN A 384 -0.32 -20.06 -2.49
CA GLN A 384 -1.31 -19.59 -1.53
C GLN A 384 -0.62 -19.27 -0.21
N ARG A 385 0.56 -19.84 0.05
CA ARG A 385 1.20 -19.85 1.36
C ARG A 385 1.72 -18.48 1.78
N ALA A 386 1.80 -17.50 0.87
CA ALA A 386 2.15 -16.12 1.19
C ALA A 386 1.00 -15.32 1.82
N MET A 387 -0.22 -15.88 1.86
CA MET A 387 -1.23 -15.45 2.83
C MET A 387 -0.73 -15.64 4.28
N ALA A 388 0.27 -16.52 4.49
CA ALA A 388 0.83 -16.89 5.78
C ALA A 388 2.30 -16.52 6.01
N ASN A 389 2.69 -16.28 7.27
CA ASN A 389 4.07 -16.50 7.70
C ASN A 389 4.27 -17.91 8.18
N ASN A 390 5.53 -18.29 8.27
CA ASN A 390 5.91 -19.48 9.01
C ASN A 390 6.68 -19.05 10.25
N SER A 391 6.26 -19.54 11.41
CA SER A 391 7.04 -19.44 12.66
C SER A 391 7.42 -20.84 13.12
N ALA A 392 8.64 -20.97 13.64
CA ALA A 392 9.22 -22.21 14.13
C ALA A 392 8.80 -22.40 15.59
N VAL A 393 8.21 -23.55 15.91
CA VAL A 393 7.77 -23.85 17.27
C VAL A 393 8.80 -24.64 18.04
N TYR A 394 9.22 -24.09 19.18
CA TYR A 394 10.13 -24.74 20.12
C TYR A 394 9.39 -25.17 21.37
N GLU A 395 9.23 -26.48 21.57
CA GLU A 395 8.63 -27.05 22.79
C GLU A 395 9.64 -27.22 23.94
N THR A 396 10.94 -27.15 23.63
CA THR A 396 12.05 -27.12 24.60
C THR A 396 13.15 -26.19 24.11
N LYS A 397 14.10 -25.82 24.98
CA LYS A 397 15.27 -25.01 24.61
C LYS A 397 16.14 -25.79 23.60
N PRO A 398 16.29 -25.32 22.34
CA PRO A 398 17.09 -26.00 21.34
C PRO A 398 18.57 -26.02 21.74
N LYS A 399 19.33 -27.00 21.23
CA LYS A 399 20.80 -26.98 21.36
C LYS A 399 21.34 -25.75 20.63
N ALA A 400 22.42 -25.15 21.15
CA ALA A 400 23.06 -23.99 20.53
C ALA A 400 23.36 -24.17 19.03
N THR A 401 23.73 -25.38 18.57
CA THR A 401 23.95 -25.69 17.15
C THR A 401 22.68 -25.66 16.31
N ASP A 402 21.54 -26.11 16.86
CA ASP A 402 20.24 -26.12 16.18
C ASP A 402 19.61 -24.71 16.18
N PHE A 403 19.77 -23.98 17.30
CA PHE A 403 19.40 -22.57 17.39
C PHE A 403 20.21 -21.72 16.42
N LEU A 404 21.55 -21.83 16.42
CA LEU A 404 22.40 -21.07 15.51
C LEU A 404 22.17 -21.46 14.04
N ARG A 405 21.71 -22.69 13.73
CA ARG A 405 21.28 -23.04 12.38
C ARG A 405 20.02 -22.27 11.96
N GLU A 406 18.99 -22.19 12.81
CA GLU A 406 17.80 -21.39 12.50
C GLU A 406 18.10 -19.87 12.54
N TRP A 407 18.94 -19.41 13.47
CA TRP A 407 19.31 -18.00 13.61
C TRP A 407 20.20 -17.51 12.46
N LEU A 408 21.15 -18.33 11.99
CA LEU A 408 21.88 -18.03 10.75
C LEU A 408 20.97 -18.12 9.53
N ALA A 409 20.01 -19.06 9.48
CA ALA A 409 18.99 -19.06 8.44
C ALA A 409 18.06 -17.83 8.51
N LEU A 410 17.86 -17.24 9.69
CA LEU A 410 17.14 -15.97 9.87
C LEU A 410 18.03 -14.76 9.57
N ALA A 411 19.35 -14.79 9.75
CA ALA A 411 20.23 -13.67 9.39
C ALA A 411 20.59 -13.70 7.90
N GLN A 412 21.21 -14.79 7.43
CA GLN A 412 21.59 -15.05 6.03
C GLN A 412 20.40 -15.26 5.09
N GLY A 413 19.25 -15.60 5.65
CA GLY A 413 17.98 -15.70 4.94
C GLY A 413 17.05 -14.54 5.26
N GLY A 414 17.47 -13.54 6.05
CA GLY A 414 16.70 -12.41 6.59
C GLY A 414 15.28 -12.28 6.08
N THR A 415 14.42 -13.13 6.62
CA THR A 415 13.05 -13.22 6.19
C THR A 415 12.18 -12.30 7.07
N GLY A 416 12.64 -11.99 8.30
CA GLY A 416 11.79 -11.84 9.47
C GLY A 416 11.17 -13.18 9.90
N GLU A 417 11.67 -14.28 9.33
CA GLU A 417 11.09 -15.63 9.34
C GLU A 417 12.21 -16.70 9.24
N ARG A 418 12.02 -17.93 9.71
CA ARG A 418 10.85 -18.34 10.50
C ARG A 418 10.84 -17.60 11.83
N GLY A 419 9.69 -17.00 12.17
CA GLY A 419 9.55 -16.26 13.42
C GLY A 419 9.76 -17.20 14.61
N LEU A 420 10.29 -16.69 15.72
CA LEU A 420 10.52 -17.51 16.91
C LEU A 420 9.20 -17.60 17.69
N PHE A 421 8.74 -18.83 17.94
CA PHE A 421 7.71 -19.10 18.95
C PHE A 421 8.17 -20.19 19.93
N ASN A 422 8.55 -19.78 21.14
CA ASN A 422 8.97 -20.70 22.19
C ASN A 422 7.77 -21.11 23.05
N ARG A 423 7.09 -22.16 22.60
CA ARG A 423 6.01 -22.82 23.32
C ARG A 423 6.47 -23.43 24.65
N GLY A 424 7.70 -23.93 24.73
CA GLY A 424 8.28 -24.53 25.94
C GLY A 424 8.25 -23.58 27.13
N GLY A 425 8.55 -22.30 26.89
CA GLY A 425 8.52 -21.26 27.91
C GLY A 425 7.11 -20.87 28.40
N LEU A 426 6.02 -21.33 27.77
CA LEU A 426 4.66 -20.95 28.20
C LEU A 426 4.34 -21.39 29.64
N LYS A 427 4.93 -22.47 30.14
CA LYS A 427 4.73 -22.92 31.53
C LYS A 427 5.26 -21.94 32.57
N THR A 428 6.29 -21.17 32.23
CA THR A 428 6.91 -20.14 33.09
C THR A 428 6.47 -18.72 32.74
N GLN A 429 5.76 -18.53 31.62
CA GLN A 429 5.34 -17.23 31.10
C GLN A 429 3.86 -16.93 31.23
N LEU A 430 2.99 -17.95 31.18
CA LEU A 430 1.57 -17.78 31.43
C LEU A 430 1.31 -17.65 32.94
N PRO A 431 0.24 -16.94 33.35
CA PRO A 431 -0.11 -16.85 34.77
C PRO A 431 -0.36 -18.23 35.39
N GLU A 432 0.04 -18.41 36.65
CA GLU A 432 -0.19 -19.66 37.39
C GLU A 432 -1.68 -20.07 37.38
N ARG A 433 -2.60 -19.09 37.48
CA ARG A 433 -4.05 -19.33 37.38
C ARG A 433 -4.53 -19.85 36.01
N ARG A 434 -3.75 -19.65 34.94
CA ARG A 434 -4.05 -20.14 33.59
C ARG A 434 -3.52 -21.55 33.37
N TRP A 435 -2.35 -21.87 33.91
CA TRP A 435 -1.63 -23.08 33.53
C TRP A 435 -2.43 -24.39 33.74
N PRO A 436 -3.10 -24.66 34.87
CA PRO A 436 -3.87 -25.90 35.06
C PRO A 436 -4.99 -26.12 34.03
N GLY A 437 -5.60 -25.05 33.51
CA GLY A 437 -6.60 -25.11 32.45
C GLY A 437 -6.02 -25.11 31.03
N PHE A 438 -4.79 -24.61 30.86
CA PHE A 438 -4.12 -24.46 29.57
C PHE A 438 -3.17 -25.62 29.23
N GLU A 439 -2.60 -26.30 30.22
CA GLU A 439 -1.70 -27.46 30.06
C GLU A 439 -2.26 -28.55 29.12
N PRO A 440 -3.57 -28.89 29.14
CA PRO A 440 -4.15 -29.85 28.18
C PRO A 440 -4.18 -29.37 26.71
N TYR A 441 -4.11 -28.05 26.46
CA TYR A 441 -4.16 -27.43 25.13
C TYR A 441 -2.81 -26.87 24.67
N TRP A 442 -1.77 -26.97 25.50
CA TRP A 442 -0.52 -26.24 25.39
C TRP A 442 0.17 -26.34 24.02
N SER A 443 0.03 -27.47 23.33
CA SER A 443 0.71 -27.78 22.07
C SER A 443 0.21 -27.08 20.78
N THR A 444 -0.37 -25.86 20.82
CA THR A 444 -1.03 -25.17 19.64
C THR A 444 -1.11 -23.58 19.63
N SER A 445 -0.27 -22.70 18.92
CA SER A 445 -0.34 -21.13 18.88
C SER A 445 0.65 -20.21 17.97
N GLY A 446 0.30 -19.14 17.16
CA GLY A 446 1.32 -18.29 16.34
C GLY A 446 1.02 -16.89 15.62
N THR A 447 2.02 -16.24 14.89
CA THR A 447 2.22 -14.78 14.38
C THR A 447 1.81 -14.13 12.96
N ASN A 448 2.63 -13.79 11.86
CA ASN A 448 2.28 -13.30 10.39
C ASN A 448 3.40 -12.57 9.39
N PRO A 449 3.27 -12.39 7.99
CA PRO A 449 4.33 -12.26 6.84
C PRO A 449 4.71 -10.99 5.88
N CYS A 450 5.77 -11.06 4.95
CA CYS A 450 6.43 -9.94 4.11
C CYS A 450 7.43 -10.13 2.79
N VAL A 451 7.98 -9.07 2.03
CA VAL A 451 8.68 -8.89 0.61
C VAL A 451 10.29 -8.62 0.37
N THR A 452 10.83 -8.05 -0.80
CA THR A 452 12.18 -8.04 -1.60
C THR A 452 12.97 -6.69 -1.96
N GLY A 453 14.12 -6.62 -2.75
CA GLY A 453 15.11 -5.46 -2.76
C GLY A 453 16.01 -4.87 -3.93
N ASP A 454 16.61 -5.56 -4.94
CA ASP A 454 17.40 -4.87 -6.02
C ASP A 454 16.53 -4.36 -7.19
N THR A 455 15.26 -4.68 -7.09
CA THR A 455 14.20 -4.46 -8.05
C THR A 455 13.94 -2.97 -8.31
N TRP A 456 13.78 -2.57 -9.56
CA TRP A 456 13.30 -1.24 -9.91
C TRP A 456 11.80 -1.12 -9.62
N VAL A 457 11.36 0.02 -9.10
CA VAL A 457 9.95 0.42 -8.98
C VAL A 457 9.80 1.77 -9.67
N LEU A 458 8.77 1.96 -10.47
CA LEU A 458 8.44 3.28 -11.02
C LEU A 458 7.76 4.18 -9.96
N THR A 459 8.11 5.47 -9.95
CA THR A 459 7.66 6.52 -9.01
C THR A 459 7.40 7.85 -9.77
N ASP A 460 7.12 8.98 -9.10
CA ASP A 460 7.03 10.33 -9.70
C ASP A 460 8.37 10.93 -10.06
N GLN A 461 9.40 10.70 -9.24
CA GLN A 461 10.75 11.18 -9.46
C GLN A 461 11.50 10.15 -10.32
N GLY A 462 10.79 9.59 -11.29
CA GLY A 462 11.21 8.49 -12.13
C GLY A 462 11.35 7.14 -11.42
N PRO A 463 12.04 6.19 -12.05
CA PRO A 463 12.29 4.87 -11.51
C PRO A 463 13.36 4.92 -10.42
N ALA A 464 13.19 4.14 -9.34
CA ALA A 464 14.23 3.94 -8.34
C ALA A 464 14.33 2.44 -7.96
N GLN A 465 15.51 1.97 -7.57
CA GLN A 465 15.66 0.59 -7.07
C GLN A 465 15.21 0.47 -5.61
N VAL A 466 14.69 -0.69 -5.19
CA VAL A 466 14.23 -0.89 -3.81
C VAL A 466 15.34 -0.68 -2.76
N LYS A 467 16.61 -0.83 -3.10
CA LYS A 467 17.76 -0.43 -2.25
C LYS A 467 17.85 1.09 -1.99
N LYS A 468 17.39 1.91 -2.94
CA LYS A 468 17.16 3.35 -2.76
C LYS A 468 15.77 3.58 -2.18
N LEU A 469 14.85 2.62 -2.36
CA LEU A 469 13.54 2.59 -1.74
C LEU A 469 13.48 1.86 -0.35
N ILE A 470 14.54 1.84 0.49
CA ILE A 470 14.49 1.32 1.89
C ILE A 470 14.08 2.37 2.95
N ASN A 471 12.95 2.28 3.66
CA ASN A 471 12.52 3.26 4.69
C ASN A 471 12.28 4.72 4.21
N GLN A 472 12.39 4.97 2.90
CA GLN A 472 12.58 6.29 2.26
C GLN A 472 11.72 6.49 0.79
N SER A 473 10.62 6.98 1.58
CA SER A 473 9.08 7.03 1.61
C SER A 473 8.22 7.61 0.45
N PHE A 474 7.36 6.85 -0.27
CA PHE A 474 6.99 7.10 -1.69
C PHE A 474 5.67 6.44 -2.07
N ASN A 475 5.19 6.70 -3.29
CA ASN A 475 3.89 6.25 -3.74
C ASN A 475 3.97 5.42 -5.04
N PRO A 476 4.36 4.13 -4.99
CA PRO A 476 4.68 3.32 -6.17
C PRO A 476 3.66 3.43 -7.31
N ALA A 477 4.17 3.55 -8.54
CA ALA A 477 3.39 3.58 -9.76
C ALA A 477 2.86 2.17 -10.11
N VAL A 478 1.57 2.04 -10.31
CA VAL A 478 0.85 0.76 -10.46
C VAL A 478 -0.19 0.92 -11.57
N ASN A 479 0.18 0.53 -12.79
CA ASN A 479 -0.64 0.72 -14.01
C ASN A 479 -0.95 2.20 -14.29
N GLY A 480 0.10 3.01 -14.49
CA GLY A 480 -0.06 4.44 -14.79
C GLY A 480 -0.62 5.25 -13.63
N LYS A 481 -0.44 4.76 -12.39
CA LYS A 481 -1.13 5.30 -11.22
C LYS A 481 -0.39 5.04 -9.91
N ALA A 482 0.08 6.08 -9.25
CA ALA A 482 0.81 6.05 -7.97
C ALA A 482 -0.03 5.61 -6.74
N TYR A 483 0.64 5.29 -5.60
CA TYR A 483 0.03 4.76 -4.36
C TYR A 483 0.91 4.82 -3.06
N SER A 484 0.76 5.77 -2.09
CA SER A 484 1.71 6.11 -0.96
C SER A 484 2.04 5.03 0.07
N SER A 485 3.13 4.32 -0.16
CA SER A 485 3.69 3.33 0.75
C SER A 485 4.54 3.97 1.83
N GLU A 486 4.43 3.45 3.05
CA GLU A 486 5.32 3.79 4.17
C GLU A 486 6.77 3.33 3.95
N GLY A 487 7.02 2.72 2.79
CA GLY A 487 8.33 2.41 2.24
C GLY A 487 8.67 0.95 2.42
N PHE A 488 9.70 0.52 1.71
CA PHE A 488 10.20 -0.82 1.92
C PHE A 488 11.01 -0.87 3.23
N PHE A 489 10.44 -1.39 4.29
CA PHE A 489 11.21 -1.72 5.49
C PHE A 489 11.98 -3.01 5.23
N LYS A 490 13.29 -3.03 5.53
CA LYS A 490 14.11 -4.24 5.36
C LYS A 490 13.48 -5.37 6.15
N THR A 491 13.19 -6.49 5.51
CA THR A 491 12.78 -7.73 6.18
C THR A 491 13.94 -8.71 6.27
N GLY A 492 14.98 -8.50 5.45
CA GLY A 492 16.34 -8.95 5.72
C GLY A 492 17.11 -9.32 4.45
N ASN A 493 17.50 -10.60 4.27
CA ASN A 493 18.34 -11.16 3.21
C ASN A 493 17.75 -12.49 2.66
N LYS A 494 16.48 -12.49 2.21
CA LYS A 494 15.80 -13.73 1.75
C LYS A 494 16.53 -14.40 0.60
N LYS A 495 16.26 -15.70 0.43
CA LYS A 495 16.68 -16.46 -0.73
C LYS A 495 16.01 -15.90 -2.00
N ILE A 496 16.80 -15.62 -3.03
CA ILE A 496 16.42 -14.84 -4.22
C ILE A 496 16.49 -15.62 -5.51
N PHE A 497 15.51 -15.32 -6.35
CA PHE A 497 15.25 -16.06 -7.55
C PHE A 497 14.71 -15.12 -8.62
N GLU A 498 15.25 -15.30 -9.80
CA GLU A 498 15.03 -14.45 -10.96
C GLU A 498 14.02 -15.13 -11.88
N VAL A 499 12.87 -14.50 -12.10
CA VAL A 499 12.05 -14.73 -13.30
C VAL A 499 12.81 -14.14 -14.49
N GLU A 500 12.81 -14.84 -15.62
CA GLU A 500 13.09 -14.28 -16.94
C GLU A 500 11.94 -14.65 -17.88
N THR A 501 11.30 -13.63 -18.45
CA THR A 501 10.14 -13.80 -19.34
C THR A 501 10.53 -13.91 -20.82
N LYS A 502 9.55 -14.27 -21.67
CA LYS A 502 9.72 -14.55 -23.11
C LYS A 502 10.06 -13.30 -23.92
N LYS A 503 9.57 -12.15 -23.49
CA LYS A 503 10.00 -10.84 -23.98
C LYS A 503 11.32 -10.40 -23.29
N GLY A 504 11.66 -10.91 -22.11
CA GLY A 504 12.98 -10.74 -21.49
C GLY A 504 12.99 -9.97 -20.15
N TYR A 505 11.81 -9.58 -19.66
CA TYR A 505 11.65 -8.93 -18.35
C TYR A 505 12.16 -9.83 -17.22
N LYS A 506 12.65 -9.20 -16.16
CA LYS A 506 13.20 -9.91 -15.01
C LYS A 506 12.75 -9.32 -13.70
N LEU A 507 12.41 -10.19 -12.75
CA LEU A 507 12.15 -9.85 -11.36
C LEU A 507 12.88 -10.82 -10.46
N LYS A 508 13.67 -10.28 -9.53
CA LYS A 508 14.20 -10.99 -8.37
C LYS A 508 13.23 -10.85 -7.20
N ALA A 509 12.82 -11.96 -6.58
CA ALA A 509 11.89 -11.91 -5.45
C ALA A 509 12.21 -12.91 -4.32
N THR A 510 11.71 -12.60 -3.11
CA THR A 510 11.64 -13.54 -1.97
C THR A 510 10.81 -14.74 -2.33
N LYS A 511 11.00 -15.89 -1.65
CA LYS A 511 10.18 -17.06 -1.96
C LYS A 511 8.68 -16.96 -1.71
N ASN A 512 8.24 -15.98 -0.94
CA ASN A 512 6.85 -15.63 -0.69
C ASN A 512 6.17 -14.93 -1.86
N HIS A 513 6.93 -14.35 -2.81
CA HIS A 513 6.40 -13.10 -3.33
C HIS A 513 5.27 -13.22 -4.33
N GLN A 514 4.10 -12.71 -3.92
CA GLN A 514 2.89 -12.71 -4.72
C GLN A 514 3.09 -11.85 -5.97
N VAL A 515 3.05 -12.49 -7.16
CA VAL A 515 3.09 -11.85 -8.47
C VAL A 515 1.73 -11.98 -9.15
N ARG A 516 1.26 -10.85 -9.69
CA ARG A 516 0.00 -10.83 -10.44
C ARG A 516 0.16 -11.59 -11.75
N THR A 517 -0.70 -12.59 -11.98
CA THR A 517 -0.72 -13.39 -13.21
C THR A 517 -1.92 -13.15 -14.08
N VAL A 518 -1.80 -13.52 -15.35
CA VAL A 518 -2.89 -13.61 -16.31
C VAL A 518 -3.32 -15.07 -16.43
N ASP A 519 -4.46 -15.40 -15.86
CA ASP A 519 -5.06 -16.75 -15.88
C ASP A 519 -5.81 -17.03 -17.18
N TYR A 520 -6.34 -15.96 -17.80
CA TYR A 520 -7.06 -16.04 -19.07
C TYR A 520 -6.92 -14.73 -19.83
N GLU A 521 -6.62 -14.81 -21.12
CA GLU A 521 -6.47 -13.65 -22.01
C GLU A 521 -7.19 -13.89 -23.34
N SER A 522 -8.07 -12.98 -23.70
CA SER A 522 -8.78 -12.97 -24.98
C SER A 522 -8.64 -11.61 -25.67
N ARG A 523 -9.22 -11.47 -26.86
CA ARG A 523 -9.24 -10.18 -27.58
C ARG A 523 -9.92 -9.05 -26.78
N LYS A 524 -10.87 -9.36 -25.89
CA LYS A 524 -11.69 -8.37 -25.16
C LYS A 524 -11.58 -8.44 -23.62
N ILE A 525 -11.04 -9.53 -23.03
CA ILE A 525 -10.98 -9.74 -21.56
C ILE A 525 -9.59 -10.24 -21.15
N GLN A 526 -9.11 -9.84 -19.97
CA GLN A 526 -7.94 -10.40 -19.29
C GLN A 526 -8.30 -10.63 -17.81
N LYS A 527 -8.32 -11.89 -17.34
CA LYS A 527 -8.53 -12.23 -15.92
C LYS A 527 -7.19 -12.42 -15.23
N THR A 528 -7.08 -11.94 -13.99
CA THR A 528 -5.82 -11.94 -13.25
C THR A 528 -5.99 -12.34 -11.79
N SER A 529 -5.02 -13.08 -11.25
CA SER A 529 -4.98 -13.51 -9.86
C SER A 529 -3.65 -13.19 -9.20
N TRP A 530 -3.67 -13.11 -7.87
CA TRP A 530 -2.47 -13.31 -7.07
C TRP A 530 -2.14 -14.79 -7.07
N LYS A 531 -1.01 -15.10 -7.70
CA LYS A 531 -0.18 -16.22 -7.30
C LYS A 531 1.12 -15.62 -6.82
N GLU A 532 2.16 -16.41 -6.72
CA GLU A 532 3.53 -16.01 -6.46
C GLU A 532 4.31 -16.17 -7.82
N LEU A 533 5.62 -16.47 -7.88
CA LEU A 533 6.64 -16.73 -8.97
C LEU A 533 7.50 -18.12 -9.28
N CYS A 534 8.01 -19.34 -8.68
CA CYS A 534 7.82 -20.60 -7.68
C CYS A 534 6.50 -21.68 -7.18
N LYS A 535 4.99 -21.74 -7.28
CA LYS A 535 3.69 -21.86 -8.33
C LYS A 535 3.42 -21.46 -9.89
N LEU A 536 3.42 -20.23 -10.46
CA LEU A 536 3.54 -20.00 -11.93
C LEU A 536 4.72 -20.71 -12.59
N SER A 537 4.45 -21.65 -13.47
CA SER A 537 5.49 -22.42 -14.15
C SER A 537 6.07 -21.71 -15.40
N LYS A 538 7.12 -22.30 -15.99
CA LYS A 538 7.53 -21.93 -17.36
C LYS A 538 6.34 -22.15 -18.29
N GLY A 539 5.93 -21.10 -19.01
CA GLY A 539 4.71 -21.07 -19.82
C GLY A 539 3.56 -20.26 -19.19
N ASP A 540 3.60 -20.00 -17.89
CA ASP A 540 2.58 -19.17 -17.24
C ASP A 540 2.81 -17.69 -17.54
N ARG A 541 1.73 -16.91 -17.56
CA ARG A 541 1.77 -15.50 -17.95
C ARG A 541 1.62 -14.58 -16.76
N ILE A 542 2.55 -13.62 -16.61
CA ILE A 542 2.48 -12.55 -15.62
C ILE A 542 1.84 -11.30 -16.21
N VAL A 543 1.22 -10.50 -15.35
CA VAL A 543 0.81 -9.14 -15.68
C VAL A 543 2.05 -8.27 -15.66
N LEU A 544 2.27 -7.54 -16.76
CA LEU A 544 3.19 -6.41 -16.78
C LEU A 544 2.40 -5.13 -16.49
N HIS A 545 3.03 -4.11 -15.93
CA HIS A 545 2.35 -2.84 -15.70
C HIS A 545 2.06 -2.07 -17.00
N ASN A 546 0.86 -1.48 -17.09
CA ASN A 546 0.51 -0.53 -18.14
C ASN A 546 0.84 0.90 -17.71
N HIS A 547 1.94 1.46 -18.19
CA HIS A 547 2.30 2.87 -18.01
C HIS A 547 2.24 3.67 -19.33
N SER A 548 1.29 3.35 -20.23
CA SER A 548 1.15 4.07 -21.53
C SER A 548 1.01 5.58 -21.37
N ASP A 549 0.25 5.97 -20.36
CA ASP A 549 -0.29 7.31 -20.15
C ASP A 549 0.37 7.94 -18.89
N TYR A 550 1.64 7.64 -18.67
CA TYR A 550 2.43 8.00 -17.49
C TYR A 550 3.73 8.69 -17.91
N GLU A 551 4.06 9.78 -17.24
CA GLU A 551 5.25 10.62 -17.42
C GLU A 551 5.81 10.99 -16.06
N TRP A 552 7.08 11.42 -16.00
CA TRP A 552 7.73 11.74 -14.73
C TRP A 552 8.85 12.78 -14.92
N GLU A 553 8.94 13.69 -13.95
CA GLU A 553 10.05 14.65 -13.88
C GLU A 553 11.31 13.96 -13.34
N GLY A 554 12.47 14.56 -13.60
CA GLY A 554 13.76 13.99 -13.23
C GLY A 554 14.92 14.75 -13.85
N ALA A 555 16.15 14.24 -13.68
CA ALA A 555 17.34 14.87 -14.23
C ALA A 555 17.42 14.72 -15.76
N GLY A 556 17.88 15.77 -16.45
CA GLY A 556 18.15 15.78 -17.89
C GLY A 556 16.92 16.01 -18.78
N ASP A 557 17.13 16.52 -19.98
CA ASP A 557 16.08 16.77 -20.99
C ASP A 557 16.20 15.84 -22.21
N PHE A 558 15.25 15.95 -23.14
CA PHE A 558 15.25 15.22 -24.41
C PHE A 558 16.54 15.40 -25.23
N ARG A 559 17.11 16.63 -25.26
CA ARG A 559 18.32 16.93 -26.06
C ARG A 559 19.54 16.23 -25.49
N GLU A 560 19.70 16.31 -24.17
CA GLU A 560 20.76 15.64 -23.43
C GLU A 560 20.65 14.13 -23.62
N GLY A 561 19.43 13.60 -23.49
CA GLY A 561 19.12 12.21 -23.77
C GLY A 561 19.60 11.80 -25.16
N TRP A 562 19.16 12.49 -26.21
CA TRP A 562 19.51 12.15 -27.60
C TRP A 562 21.01 12.11 -27.85
N LEU A 563 21.75 13.13 -27.39
CA LEU A 563 23.21 13.16 -27.52
C LEU A 563 23.90 11.99 -26.82
N VAL A 564 23.44 11.64 -25.62
CA VAL A 564 24.03 10.57 -24.79
C VAL A 564 23.65 9.18 -25.32
N GLY A 565 22.44 9.01 -25.87
CA GLY A 565 22.00 7.79 -26.55
C GLY A 565 22.73 7.56 -27.88
N ASN A 566 22.95 8.62 -28.65
CA ASN A 566 23.74 8.53 -29.88
C ASN A 566 25.23 8.26 -29.60
N LEU A 567 25.77 8.82 -28.51
CA LEU A 567 27.10 8.47 -27.99
C LEU A 567 27.20 7.03 -27.48
N LEU A 568 26.11 6.43 -26.98
CA LEU A 568 26.07 5.03 -26.57
C LEU A 568 26.25 4.08 -27.77
N GLY A 569 25.55 4.33 -28.88
CA GLY A 569 25.68 3.56 -30.13
C GLY A 569 26.98 3.85 -30.88
N ASP A 570 26.87 4.57 -32.00
CA ASP A 570 27.94 4.77 -32.98
C ASP A 570 29.10 5.67 -32.51
N GLY A 571 28.92 6.48 -31.46
CA GLY A 571 29.96 7.36 -30.93
C GLY A 571 31.12 6.67 -30.19
N ASN A 572 32.08 7.45 -29.68
CA ASN A 572 33.16 6.96 -28.82
C ASN A 572 33.68 8.04 -27.85
N ILE A 573 34.19 7.64 -26.67
CA ILE A 573 34.90 8.54 -25.74
C ILE A 573 36.41 8.27 -25.84
N GLU A 574 37.21 9.32 -26.06
CA GLU A 574 38.68 9.23 -26.14
C GLU A 574 39.34 9.04 -24.76
N LYS A 575 40.63 8.70 -24.71
CA LYS A 575 41.39 8.63 -23.44
C LYS A 575 41.51 9.98 -22.73
N THR A 576 41.35 11.06 -23.50
CA THR A 576 41.28 12.47 -23.08
C THR A 576 39.92 12.85 -22.49
N GLY A 577 38.94 11.94 -22.46
CA GLY A 577 37.58 12.21 -21.99
C GLY A 577 36.68 12.92 -23.00
N LYS A 578 37.19 13.32 -24.18
CA LYS A 578 36.41 13.94 -25.26
C LYS A 578 35.46 12.92 -25.92
N ALA A 579 34.20 13.28 -26.14
CA ALA A 579 33.26 12.48 -26.92
C ALA A 579 33.38 12.78 -28.42
N ASN A 580 33.21 11.74 -29.23
CA ASN A 580 33.13 11.77 -30.69
C ASN A 580 31.80 11.12 -31.10
N LEU A 581 31.08 11.75 -32.03
CA LEU A 581 29.90 11.20 -32.69
C LEU A 581 30.21 11.10 -34.19
N ASP A 582 30.04 9.91 -34.77
CA ASP A 582 30.49 9.58 -36.13
C ASP A 582 29.28 9.24 -37.01
N TYR A 583 29.19 9.87 -38.18
CA TYR A 583 28.04 9.75 -39.08
C TYR A 583 28.46 9.34 -40.50
N TRP A 584 27.73 8.36 -41.06
CA TRP A 584 27.96 7.76 -42.38
C TRP A 584 26.64 7.47 -43.11
N GLY A 585 26.73 6.98 -44.35
CA GLY A 585 25.57 6.79 -45.22
C GLY A 585 25.04 8.11 -45.80
N ASN A 586 23.78 8.10 -46.26
CA ASN A 586 23.16 9.24 -46.95
C ASN A 586 22.76 10.35 -45.98
N THR A 587 22.25 9.99 -44.80
CA THR A 587 21.70 10.94 -43.80
C THR A 587 22.77 11.64 -42.97
N LYS A 588 24.06 11.31 -43.16
CA LYS A 588 25.17 11.75 -42.31
C LYS A 588 25.27 13.26 -42.10
N GLU A 589 24.93 14.06 -43.10
CA GLU A 589 24.97 15.53 -43.00
C GLU A 589 23.82 16.06 -42.13
N ALA A 590 22.61 15.51 -42.28
CA ALA A 590 21.49 15.85 -41.41
C ALA A 590 21.75 15.45 -39.96
N MET A 591 22.24 14.23 -39.73
CA MET A 591 22.55 13.71 -38.39
C MET A 591 23.69 14.47 -37.73
N ALA A 592 24.76 14.79 -38.47
CA ALA A 592 25.86 15.61 -37.96
C ALA A 592 25.42 17.04 -37.63
N ASN A 593 24.60 17.67 -38.47
CA ASN A 593 24.07 19.02 -38.21
C ASN A 593 23.14 19.05 -36.99
N GLN A 594 22.28 18.04 -36.81
CA GLN A 594 21.46 17.91 -35.61
C GLN A 594 22.32 17.72 -34.36
N ALA A 595 23.30 16.82 -34.40
CA ALA A 595 24.22 16.60 -33.29
C ALA A 595 25.03 17.85 -32.95
N LEU A 596 25.45 18.62 -33.95
CA LEU A 596 26.13 19.91 -33.79
C LEU A 596 25.22 20.91 -33.04
N ASN A 597 24.00 21.12 -33.54
CA ASN A 597 23.03 22.03 -32.93
C ASN A 597 22.72 21.64 -31.48
N LEU A 598 22.45 20.36 -31.22
CA LEU A 598 22.16 19.86 -29.88
C LEU A 598 23.38 20.00 -28.95
N VAL A 599 24.62 19.79 -29.42
CA VAL A 599 25.83 20.05 -28.62
C VAL A 599 25.97 21.54 -28.27
N HIS A 600 25.69 22.43 -29.22
CA HIS A 600 25.69 23.88 -29.00
C HIS A 600 24.61 24.30 -27.98
N GLU A 601 23.38 23.81 -28.12
CA GLU A 601 22.25 24.13 -27.24
C GLU A 601 22.38 23.55 -25.81
N THR A 602 22.90 22.32 -25.68
CA THR A 602 22.77 21.53 -24.43
C THR A 602 24.01 21.59 -23.55
N VAL A 603 25.22 21.51 -24.13
CA VAL A 603 26.48 21.40 -23.36
C VAL A 603 27.48 22.52 -23.65
N GLY A 604 27.15 23.43 -24.57
CA GLY A 604 28.01 24.54 -24.99
C GLY A 604 29.19 24.10 -25.85
N ALA A 605 29.44 24.84 -26.92
CA ALA A 605 30.55 24.60 -27.83
C ALA A 605 31.74 25.53 -27.59
N ARG A 606 32.91 25.10 -28.06
CA ARG A 606 34.07 25.98 -28.29
C ARG A 606 34.14 26.33 -29.79
N ALA A 607 34.92 27.35 -30.14
CA ALA A 607 35.07 27.79 -31.54
C ALA A 607 35.75 26.77 -32.47
N ASP A 608 36.42 25.75 -31.93
CA ASP A 608 37.03 24.62 -32.66
C ASP A 608 36.07 23.44 -32.90
N LEU A 609 34.79 23.56 -32.53
CA LEU A 609 33.80 22.49 -32.61
C LEU A 609 33.15 22.42 -34.01
N ALA A 610 33.89 21.93 -35.00
CA ALA A 610 33.40 21.72 -36.36
C ALA A 610 33.16 20.22 -36.67
N GLY A 611 32.15 19.93 -37.49
CA GLY A 611 31.94 18.61 -38.08
C GLY A 611 32.99 18.33 -39.15
N HIS A 612 34.02 17.54 -38.84
CA HIS A 612 35.12 17.29 -39.75
C HIS A 612 34.89 16.02 -40.58
N THR A 613 34.88 16.16 -41.90
CA THR A 613 34.87 15.03 -42.84
C THR A 613 36.25 14.37 -42.85
N MET A 614 36.33 13.11 -42.45
CA MET A 614 37.55 12.30 -42.49
C MET A 614 37.84 11.80 -43.91
N GLU A 615 39.09 11.40 -44.18
CA GLU A 615 39.51 10.78 -45.46
C GLU A 615 38.67 9.52 -45.82
N THR A 616 38.06 8.89 -44.83
CA THR A 616 37.15 7.74 -44.96
C THR A 616 35.71 8.12 -45.35
N GLY A 617 35.39 9.41 -45.54
CA GLY A 617 34.06 9.91 -45.92
C GLY A 617 33.05 10.01 -44.78
N VAL A 618 33.45 9.73 -43.54
CA VAL A 618 32.67 9.88 -42.30
C VAL A 618 32.72 11.33 -41.83
N ILE A 619 31.60 11.86 -41.33
CA ILE A 619 31.56 13.18 -40.66
C ILE A 619 31.62 12.95 -39.15
N ARG A 620 32.61 13.55 -38.47
CA ARG A 620 32.79 13.44 -37.02
C ARG A 620 32.48 14.77 -36.32
N VAL A 621 31.58 14.74 -35.35
CA VAL A 621 31.34 15.83 -34.38
C VAL A 621 32.10 15.48 -33.10
N GLN A 622 32.91 16.40 -32.55
CA GLN A 622 33.68 16.17 -31.32
C GLN A 622 33.28 17.16 -30.22
N SER A 623 33.09 16.70 -28.98
CA SER A 623 32.77 17.58 -27.85
C SER A 623 33.41 17.11 -26.54
N VAL A 624 34.19 17.99 -25.92
CA VAL A 624 34.77 17.77 -24.59
C VAL A 624 33.68 17.86 -23.52
N ASN A 625 32.72 18.78 -23.68
CA ASN A 625 31.67 18.99 -22.69
C ASN A 625 30.66 17.84 -22.69
N LEU A 626 30.27 17.32 -23.85
CA LEU A 626 29.47 16.08 -23.95
C LEU A 626 30.22 14.89 -23.34
N GLY A 627 31.54 14.79 -23.59
CA GLY A 627 32.37 13.74 -23.02
C GLY A 627 32.46 13.79 -21.49
N LYS A 628 32.58 14.99 -20.90
CA LYS A 628 32.46 15.20 -19.45
C LYS A 628 31.07 14.85 -18.93
N ARG A 629 30.01 15.27 -19.63
CA ARG A 629 28.63 15.04 -19.20
C ARG A 629 28.24 13.55 -19.23
N ALA A 630 28.66 12.82 -20.26
CA ALA A 630 28.54 11.37 -20.31
C ALA A 630 29.25 10.68 -19.13
N GLN A 631 30.44 11.14 -18.72
CA GLN A 631 31.14 10.61 -17.55
C GLN A 631 30.41 10.91 -16.23
N GLU A 632 29.78 12.08 -16.08
CA GLU A 632 28.93 12.39 -14.92
C GLU A 632 27.74 11.42 -14.81
N LEU A 633 27.15 11.05 -15.95
CA LEU A 633 26.11 10.01 -16.08
C LEU A 633 26.66 8.56 -16.03
N GLY A 634 27.98 8.37 -15.91
CA GLY A 634 28.62 7.06 -15.75
C GLY A 634 29.00 6.33 -17.05
N LEU A 635 28.81 6.94 -18.21
CA LEU A 635 29.32 6.43 -19.50
C LEU A 635 30.78 6.85 -19.69
N VAL A 636 31.68 5.86 -19.66
CA VAL A 636 33.13 6.09 -19.69
C VAL A 636 33.82 5.32 -20.82
N ASN A 637 35.04 5.73 -21.18
CA ASN A 637 35.83 5.10 -22.24
C ASN A 637 36.02 3.59 -21.97
N ARG A 638 35.77 2.77 -23.00
CA ARG A 638 35.74 1.28 -22.99
C ARG A 638 34.65 0.62 -22.13
N GLN A 639 33.85 1.37 -21.38
CA GLN A 639 32.76 0.84 -20.55
C GLN A 639 31.47 1.63 -20.78
N LYS A 640 30.90 1.45 -21.98
CA LYS A 640 29.59 1.99 -22.36
C LYS A 640 28.44 1.17 -21.76
N LEU A 641 28.30 1.18 -20.44
CA LEU A 641 27.15 0.59 -19.74
C LEU A 641 26.12 1.66 -19.39
N ILE A 642 24.83 1.36 -19.59
CA ILE A 642 23.75 2.19 -19.04
C ILE A 642 23.81 2.09 -17.51
N SER A 643 23.91 3.22 -16.85
CA SER A 643 24.05 3.32 -15.40
C SER A 643 22.69 3.50 -14.71
N GLU A 644 22.64 3.30 -13.39
CA GLU A 644 21.48 3.66 -12.57
C GLU A 644 21.07 5.13 -12.80
N LYS A 645 22.05 6.04 -12.85
CA LYS A 645 21.81 7.48 -13.09
C LYS A 645 21.09 7.77 -14.40
N ILE A 646 21.23 6.91 -15.41
CA ILE A 646 20.55 7.06 -16.71
C ILE A 646 19.13 6.51 -16.64
N GLU A 647 18.88 5.43 -15.90
CA GLU A 647 17.51 4.96 -15.65
C GLU A 647 16.71 5.81 -14.64
N GLU A 648 17.40 6.67 -13.88
CA GLU A 648 16.86 7.63 -12.91
C GLU A 648 16.64 9.05 -13.52
N THR A 649 16.69 9.17 -14.85
CA THR A 649 16.40 10.42 -15.56
C THR A 649 14.91 10.60 -15.86
N SER A 650 14.53 11.81 -16.31
CA SER A 650 13.14 12.15 -16.68
C SER A 650 12.57 11.27 -17.80
N SER A 651 11.23 11.26 -17.97
CA SER A 651 10.61 10.59 -19.12
C SER A 651 11.07 11.19 -20.45
N ASP A 652 11.33 12.50 -20.50
CA ASP A 652 11.86 13.22 -21.66
C ASP A 652 13.28 12.77 -22.02
N PHE A 653 14.17 12.65 -21.02
CA PHE A 653 15.50 12.10 -21.25
C PHE A 653 15.41 10.64 -21.72
N HIS A 654 14.54 9.81 -21.13
CA HIS A 654 14.32 8.44 -21.61
C HIS A 654 13.88 8.39 -23.08
N ILE A 655 12.94 9.26 -23.47
CA ILE A 655 12.46 9.39 -24.84
C ILE A 655 13.62 9.80 -25.77
N GLY A 656 14.35 10.87 -25.44
CA GLY A 656 15.46 11.37 -26.24
C GLY A 656 16.60 10.35 -26.36
N PHE A 657 17.00 9.74 -25.24
CA PHE A 657 18.06 8.72 -25.16
C PHE A 657 17.73 7.48 -25.97
N LEU A 658 16.48 6.99 -25.88
CA LEU A 658 16.03 5.90 -26.73
C LEU A 658 16.04 6.33 -28.20
N GLN A 659 15.50 7.51 -28.55
CA GLN A 659 15.50 8.00 -29.94
C GLN A 659 16.94 8.07 -30.49
N GLY A 660 17.86 8.74 -29.80
CA GLY A 660 19.25 8.91 -30.24
C GLY A 660 20.03 7.60 -30.37
N TRP A 661 19.73 6.59 -29.54
CA TRP A 661 20.33 5.26 -29.66
C TRP A 661 19.70 4.43 -30.80
N PHE A 662 18.38 4.51 -31.01
CA PHE A 662 17.72 3.93 -32.19
C PHE A 662 18.13 4.65 -33.50
N ASP A 663 18.44 5.94 -33.45
CA ASP A 663 19.00 6.71 -34.58
C ASP A 663 20.43 6.27 -34.95
N ALA A 664 21.18 5.70 -34.01
CA ALA A 664 22.43 4.99 -34.27
C ALA A 664 22.16 3.51 -34.68
N ASP A 665 22.17 2.60 -33.71
CA ASP A 665 22.09 1.14 -33.86
C ASP A 665 20.70 0.62 -34.33
N GLY A 666 19.67 1.45 -34.27
CA GLY A 666 18.29 1.05 -34.54
C GLY A 666 17.91 0.97 -36.01
N SER A 667 16.94 0.12 -36.34
CA SER A 667 16.48 -0.08 -37.72
C SER A 667 15.01 -0.52 -37.83
N VAL A 668 14.32 -0.01 -38.85
CA VAL A 668 12.99 -0.49 -39.25
C VAL A 668 13.14 -1.64 -40.25
N GLN A 669 12.56 -2.80 -39.92
CA GLN A 669 12.67 -4.05 -40.68
C GLN A 669 11.30 -4.70 -40.91
N GLY A 670 11.26 -5.70 -41.80
CA GLY A 670 10.08 -6.51 -42.07
C GLY A 670 9.19 -6.02 -43.23
N THR A 671 8.19 -6.82 -43.54
CA THR A 671 7.20 -6.61 -44.62
C THR A 671 5.81 -7.00 -44.09
N GLN A 672 4.74 -6.50 -44.72
CA GLN A 672 3.38 -6.73 -44.21
C GLN A 672 3.04 -8.22 -44.01
N ASN A 673 3.46 -9.08 -44.95
CA ASN A 673 3.26 -10.53 -44.88
C ASN A 673 4.09 -11.25 -43.78
N LYS A 674 5.12 -10.61 -43.21
CA LYS A 674 6.00 -11.17 -42.17
C LYS A 674 5.97 -10.37 -40.86
N GLY A 675 5.13 -9.34 -40.78
CA GLY A 675 5.17 -8.32 -39.74
C GLY A 675 6.27 -7.28 -39.96
N VAL A 676 5.95 -6.02 -39.65
CA VAL A 676 6.94 -4.94 -39.47
C VAL A 676 7.48 -5.01 -38.04
N SER A 677 8.74 -4.63 -37.85
CA SER A 677 9.37 -4.54 -36.53
C SER A 677 10.40 -3.42 -36.48
N ILE A 678 10.44 -2.67 -35.38
CA ILE A 678 11.58 -1.79 -35.06
C ILE A 678 12.56 -2.62 -34.23
N ARG A 679 13.87 -2.52 -34.50
CA ARG A 679 14.91 -3.29 -33.82
C ARG A 679 16.08 -2.42 -33.39
N LEU A 680 16.74 -2.82 -32.30
CA LEU A 680 17.98 -2.25 -31.78
C LEU A 680 18.95 -3.40 -31.52
N ALA A 681 20.15 -3.37 -32.11
CA ALA A 681 21.17 -4.39 -31.90
C ALA A 681 22.15 -3.96 -30.80
N SER A 682 22.66 -4.90 -30.00
CA SER A 682 23.79 -4.65 -29.11
C SER A 682 24.51 -5.93 -28.68
N SER A 683 25.83 -5.83 -28.55
CA SER A 683 26.66 -6.85 -27.91
C SER A 683 26.58 -6.82 -26.38
N ILE A 684 26.04 -5.74 -25.78
CA ILE A 684 25.92 -5.58 -24.32
C ILE A 684 24.46 -5.83 -23.90
N TYR A 685 24.19 -7.05 -23.41
CA TYR A 685 22.83 -7.45 -23.02
C TYR A 685 22.23 -6.59 -21.90
N GLN A 686 23.03 -6.11 -20.93
CA GLN A 686 22.54 -5.23 -19.85
C GLN A 686 21.91 -3.94 -20.39
N ASN A 687 22.48 -3.34 -21.44
CA ASN A 687 21.96 -2.10 -22.01
C ASN A 687 20.59 -2.32 -22.68
N LEU A 688 20.38 -3.48 -23.31
CA LEU A 688 19.07 -3.85 -23.86
C LEU A 688 18.04 -4.11 -22.74
N GLN A 689 18.45 -4.67 -21.59
CA GLN A 689 17.57 -4.82 -20.43
C GLN A 689 17.17 -3.47 -19.81
N ALA A 690 18.09 -2.52 -19.73
CA ALA A 690 17.79 -1.15 -19.31
C ALA A 690 16.81 -0.49 -20.29
N ALA A 691 17.10 -0.50 -21.60
CA ALA A 691 16.20 0.01 -22.62
C ALA A 691 14.80 -0.65 -22.59
N GLN A 692 14.72 -1.96 -22.32
CA GLN A 692 13.44 -2.65 -22.15
C GLN A 692 12.64 -2.14 -20.93
N ARG A 693 13.30 -1.84 -19.80
CA ARG A 693 12.65 -1.20 -18.65
C ARG A 693 12.22 0.23 -18.99
N MET A 694 13.10 1.04 -19.59
CA MET A 694 12.81 2.41 -20.02
C MET A 694 11.59 2.46 -20.96
N LEU A 695 11.56 1.61 -21.99
CA LEU A 695 10.42 1.46 -22.91
C LEU A 695 9.15 1.02 -22.19
N ALA A 696 9.22 0.08 -21.24
CA ALA A 696 8.05 -0.42 -20.51
C ALA A 696 7.42 0.62 -19.57
N ARG A 697 8.25 1.47 -18.95
CA ARG A 697 7.81 2.63 -18.15
C ARG A 697 7.08 3.68 -19.01
N LEU A 698 7.40 3.76 -20.30
CA LEU A 698 6.66 4.54 -21.31
C LEU A 698 5.49 3.75 -21.98
N GLY A 699 5.13 2.57 -21.43
CA GLY A 699 4.08 1.68 -21.93
C GLY A 699 4.39 0.97 -23.27
N ILE A 700 5.63 1.00 -23.74
CA ILE A 700 6.10 0.34 -24.96
C ILE A 700 6.70 -1.01 -24.57
N ILE A 701 5.93 -2.08 -24.73
CA ILE A 701 6.40 -3.43 -24.41
C ILE A 701 7.26 -3.98 -25.56
N SER A 702 8.46 -4.48 -25.24
CA SER A 702 9.50 -4.87 -26.20
C SER A 702 10.10 -6.25 -25.87
N THR A 703 10.70 -6.93 -26.86
CA THR A 703 11.20 -8.31 -26.78
C THR A 703 12.72 -8.37 -27.05
N ILE A 704 13.53 -8.95 -26.15
CA ILE A 704 14.98 -9.14 -26.36
C ILE A 704 15.28 -10.57 -26.80
N TYR A 705 15.92 -10.72 -27.97
CA TYR A 705 16.46 -11.98 -28.49
C TYR A 705 17.97 -12.03 -28.30
N LYS A 706 18.42 -12.95 -27.44
CA LYS A 706 19.84 -13.23 -27.18
C LYS A 706 20.49 -13.96 -28.36
N ASN A 707 21.79 -13.73 -28.58
CA ASN A 707 22.64 -14.49 -29.53
C ASN A 707 22.07 -14.59 -30.96
N ARG A 708 21.38 -13.55 -31.42
CA ARG A 708 20.79 -13.42 -32.77
C ARG A 708 21.80 -13.61 -33.90
N ARG A 709 23.07 -13.28 -33.65
CA ARG A 709 24.23 -13.74 -34.43
C ARG A 709 25.27 -14.31 -33.46
N SER A 710 25.69 -15.55 -33.67
CA SER A 710 26.64 -16.27 -32.80
C SER A 710 28.01 -15.59 -32.75
N ALA A 711 28.71 -15.71 -31.63
CA ALA A 711 30.11 -15.30 -31.53
C ALA A 711 30.97 -16.04 -32.57
N GLY A 712 32.08 -15.41 -32.96
CA GLY A 712 33.04 -15.99 -33.89
C GLY A 712 33.69 -14.93 -34.77
N LYS A 713 34.66 -15.37 -35.55
CA LYS A 713 35.41 -14.49 -36.45
C LYS A 713 34.55 -13.99 -37.61
N ARG A 714 34.60 -12.68 -37.89
CA ARG A 714 33.90 -12.06 -39.03
C ARG A 714 34.81 -11.05 -39.71
N MET A 715 34.70 -10.95 -41.03
CA MET A 715 35.29 -9.85 -41.78
C MET A 715 34.45 -8.58 -41.56
N LEU A 716 34.99 -7.63 -40.79
CA LEU A 716 34.39 -6.30 -40.57
C LEU A 716 35.25 -5.21 -41.24
N PRO A 717 34.67 -4.04 -41.56
CA PRO A 717 35.44 -2.89 -42.03
C PRO A 717 36.51 -2.49 -41.02
N ASN A 718 37.75 -2.35 -41.46
CA ASN A 718 38.92 -2.17 -40.58
C ASN A 718 39.26 -0.71 -40.25
N GLY A 719 38.33 0.21 -40.49
CA GLY A 719 38.52 1.66 -40.35
C GLY A 719 39.46 2.31 -41.38
N LYS A 720 40.02 1.53 -42.32
CA LYS A 720 40.98 1.99 -43.36
C LYS A 720 40.52 1.66 -44.78
N GLY A 721 39.21 1.59 -45.01
CA GLY A 721 38.60 1.27 -46.31
C GLY A 721 38.72 -0.20 -46.74
N GLY A 722 39.37 -1.06 -45.95
CA GLY A 722 39.45 -2.51 -46.18
C GLY A 722 38.60 -3.31 -45.19
N PHE A 723 38.61 -4.63 -45.35
CA PHE A 723 38.07 -5.57 -44.37
C PHE A 723 39.21 -6.26 -43.61
N SER A 724 38.97 -6.68 -42.37
CA SER A 724 39.88 -7.51 -41.60
C SER A 724 39.11 -8.46 -40.70
N GLU A 725 39.75 -9.55 -40.29
CA GLU A 725 39.12 -10.58 -39.47
C GLU A 725 39.12 -10.15 -38.00
N TYR A 726 37.93 -9.95 -37.43
CA TYR A 726 37.74 -9.58 -36.02
C TYR A 726 37.01 -10.70 -35.26
N GLU A 727 37.45 -10.95 -34.03
CA GLU A 727 36.72 -11.76 -33.04
C GLU A 727 35.46 -10.99 -32.62
N CYS A 728 34.28 -11.44 -33.07
CA CYS A 728 33.01 -10.77 -32.76
C CYS A 728 32.29 -11.46 -31.61
N ASN A 729 31.91 -10.67 -30.59
CA ASN A 729 31.01 -11.08 -29.51
C ASN A 729 29.60 -11.47 -30.04
N PRO A 730 28.79 -12.20 -29.23
CA PRO A 730 27.41 -12.49 -29.59
C PRO A 730 26.60 -11.20 -29.77
N ASP A 731 25.74 -11.19 -30.77
CA ASP A 731 24.89 -10.05 -31.14
C ASP A 731 23.46 -10.29 -30.65
N ASN A 732 22.84 -9.31 -30.00
CA ASN A 732 21.50 -9.44 -29.39
C ASN A 732 20.57 -8.36 -29.97
N GLU A 733 19.30 -8.69 -30.24
CA GLU A 733 18.31 -7.72 -30.75
C GLU A 733 17.22 -7.45 -29.72
N LEU A 734 16.98 -6.19 -29.35
CA LEU A 734 15.69 -5.74 -28.79
C LEU A 734 14.75 -5.41 -29.96
N ILE A 735 13.49 -5.85 -29.86
CA ILE A 735 12.49 -5.75 -30.92
C ILE A 735 11.17 -5.20 -30.39
N ILE A 736 10.64 -4.17 -31.06
CA ILE A 736 9.32 -3.58 -30.83
C ILE A 736 8.38 -4.01 -31.97
N SER A 737 7.19 -4.48 -31.64
CA SER A 737 6.23 -5.05 -32.60
C SER A 737 4.76 -4.88 -32.18
N GLY A 738 3.82 -5.08 -33.11
CA GLY A 738 2.38 -4.87 -32.86
C GLY A 738 2.04 -3.40 -32.60
N ALA A 739 1.00 -3.13 -31.80
CA ALA A 739 0.60 -1.76 -31.46
C ALA A 739 1.69 -0.94 -30.74
N ASN A 740 2.73 -1.60 -30.18
CA ASN A 740 3.88 -0.91 -29.60
C ASN A 740 4.71 -0.16 -30.68
N ILE A 741 4.61 -0.50 -31.97
CA ILE A 741 5.23 0.26 -33.06
C ILE A 741 4.58 1.64 -33.18
N THR A 742 3.24 1.73 -33.13
CA THR A 742 2.51 3.00 -33.16
C THR A 742 2.83 3.84 -31.94
N ARG A 743 2.91 3.22 -30.75
CA ARG A 743 3.37 3.91 -29.53
C ARG A 743 4.78 4.43 -29.67
N PHE A 744 5.72 3.65 -30.19
CA PHE A 744 7.08 4.11 -30.44
C PHE A 744 7.09 5.28 -31.43
N ASN A 745 6.35 5.21 -32.54
CA ASN A 745 6.29 6.30 -33.53
C ASN A 745 5.68 7.60 -32.96
N PHE A 746 4.82 7.51 -31.95
CA PHE A 746 4.19 8.65 -31.28
C PHE A 746 5.02 9.20 -30.11
N ARG A 747 5.62 8.32 -29.29
CA ARG A 747 6.38 8.67 -28.08
C ARG A 747 7.86 8.96 -28.34
N ILE A 748 8.47 8.37 -29.36
CA ILE A 748 9.94 8.33 -29.54
C ILE A 748 10.33 8.62 -31.00
N GLY A 749 9.90 7.80 -31.95
CA GLY A 749 10.25 7.92 -33.37
C GLY A 749 11.74 7.74 -33.67
N PHE A 750 12.19 8.38 -34.74
CA PHE A 750 13.57 8.52 -35.19
C PHE A 750 13.78 9.98 -35.62
N SER A 751 14.94 10.56 -35.33
CA SER A 751 15.38 11.79 -36.02
C SER A 751 16.01 11.51 -37.38
N ASP A 752 16.56 10.32 -37.62
CA ASP A 752 17.07 9.96 -38.95
C ASP A 752 15.94 9.97 -40.00
N PRO A 753 16.02 10.83 -41.04
CA PRO A 753 14.91 11.01 -41.98
C PRO A 753 14.60 9.76 -42.82
N GLU A 754 15.59 8.94 -43.14
CA GLU A 754 15.35 7.69 -43.88
C GLU A 754 14.68 6.65 -42.97
N LYS A 755 15.13 6.50 -41.71
CA LYS A 755 14.52 5.59 -40.73
C LYS A 755 13.08 6.03 -40.39
N GLN A 756 12.85 7.31 -40.15
CA GLN A 756 11.52 7.84 -39.82
C GLN A 756 10.54 7.78 -41.01
N SER A 757 10.99 8.12 -42.22
CA SER A 757 10.19 7.97 -43.44
C SER A 757 9.81 6.50 -43.67
N LYS A 758 10.77 5.58 -43.53
CA LYS A 758 10.57 4.12 -43.64
C LYS A 758 9.66 3.54 -42.55
N LEU A 759 9.62 4.14 -41.35
CA LEU A 759 8.66 3.80 -40.30
C LEU A 759 7.25 4.26 -40.68
N ASN A 760 7.09 5.53 -41.04
CA ASN A 760 5.80 6.11 -41.43
C ASN A 760 5.19 5.40 -42.65
N GLN A 761 5.97 5.12 -43.69
CA GLN A 761 5.51 4.35 -44.85
C GLN A 761 5.00 2.96 -44.43
N LYS A 762 5.77 2.23 -43.61
CA LYS A 762 5.40 0.88 -43.17
C LYS A 762 4.22 0.84 -42.21
N LEU A 763 3.89 1.95 -41.56
CA LEU A 763 2.66 2.12 -40.79
C LEU A 763 1.47 2.46 -41.70
N ALA A 764 1.65 3.33 -42.71
CA ALA A 764 0.60 3.65 -43.69
C ALA A 764 0.20 2.43 -44.56
N ASP A 765 1.14 1.52 -44.83
CA ASP A 765 0.91 0.24 -45.53
C ASP A 765 -0.05 -0.74 -44.80
N TYR A 766 -0.43 -0.49 -43.52
CA TYR A 766 -1.30 -1.38 -42.75
C TYR A 766 -2.79 -1.15 -43.03
N ASN A 767 -3.39 -2.02 -43.85
CA ASN A 767 -4.83 -2.04 -44.16
C ASN A 767 -5.76 -2.47 -42.98
N ARG A 768 -5.22 -2.70 -41.77
CA ARG A 768 -5.94 -3.13 -40.56
C ARG A 768 -5.20 -2.70 -39.30
N ASP A 769 -5.93 -2.47 -38.22
CA ASP A 769 -5.37 -2.14 -36.91
C ASP A 769 -4.33 -3.16 -36.43
N LEU A 770 -3.24 -2.65 -35.85
CA LEU A 770 -2.19 -3.45 -35.25
C LEU A 770 -2.69 -4.14 -33.97
N ASN A 771 -2.24 -5.37 -33.73
CA ASN A 771 -2.61 -6.15 -32.55
C ASN A 771 -2.31 -5.38 -31.25
N ARG A 772 -3.36 -5.02 -30.49
CA ARG A 772 -3.30 -4.37 -29.19
C ARG A 772 -2.45 -5.17 -28.19
N GLU A 773 -1.42 -4.52 -27.65
CA GLU A 773 -0.62 -5.02 -26.52
C GLU A 773 -1.49 -5.29 -25.30
N ARG A 774 -1.15 -6.35 -24.57
CA ARG A 774 -1.94 -6.90 -23.47
C ARG A 774 -1.33 -6.63 -22.11
N PHE A 775 -0.10 -6.10 -22.04
CA PHE A 775 0.62 -5.89 -20.79
C PHE A 775 0.73 -7.18 -19.99
N SER A 776 1.18 -8.22 -20.68
CA SER A 776 1.43 -9.52 -20.10
C SER A 776 2.56 -10.21 -20.85
N ASP A 777 3.19 -11.17 -20.19
CA ASP A 777 4.24 -11.97 -20.81
C ASP A 777 4.36 -13.36 -20.20
N GLU A 778 4.77 -14.32 -21.03
CA GLU A 778 4.98 -15.73 -20.70
C GLU A 778 6.35 -15.92 -20.05
N ILE A 779 6.45 -16.73 -19.00
CA ILE A 779 7.74 -16.97 -18.34
C ILE A 779 8.54 -18.07 -19.07
N VAL A 780 9.84 -17.86 -19.32
CA VAL A 780 10.71 -18.85 -20.03
C VAL A 780 11.82 -19.44 -19.17
N SER A 781 12.22 -18.79 -18.08
CA SER A 781 13.14 -19.33 -17.08
C SER A 781 12.81 -18.74 -15.71
N ILE A 782 12.96 -19.55 -14.68
CA ILE A 782 12.78 -19.12 -13.28
C ILE A 782 13.86 -19.88 -12.51
N ARG A 783 14.75 -19.15 -11.84
CA ARG A 783 16.02 -19.72 -11.36
C ARG A 783 16.48 -19.08 -10.05
N GLN A 784 16.97 -19.89 -9.13
CA GLN A 784 17.65 -19.40 -7.93
C GLN A 784 18.93 -18.68 -8.35
N VAL A 785 19.10 -17.44 -7.88
CA VAL A 785 20.28 -16.61 -8.21
C VAL A 785 21.14 -16.27 -6.99
N GLY A 786 20.60 -16.31 -5.77
CA GLY A 786 21.39 -16.08 -4.55
C GLY A 786 20.56 -16.03 -3.28
N HIS A 787 21.12 -15.36 -2.27
CA HIS A 787 20.39 -14.64 -1.22
C HIS A 787 20.85 -13.18 -1.35
N GLU A 788 19.94 -12.22 -1.23
CA GLU A 788 20.21 -10.77 -1.35
C GLU A 788 19.26 -10.04 -0.41
N ASP A 789 19.53 -8.77 -0.12
CA ASP A 789 18.68 -8.01 0.79
C ASP A 789 17.26 -7.80 0.23
N VAL A 790 16.31 -7.80 1.16
CA VAL A 790 14.87 -7.84 0.91
C VAL A 790 14.09 -7.00 1.89
N TYR A 791 12.99 -6.43 1.41
CA TYR A 791 12.32 -5.33 2.07
C TYR A 791 10.83 -5.38 1.71
N ASP A 792 9.91 -5.15 2.63
CA ASP A 792 8.46 -5.12 2.39
C ASP A 792 7.94 -3.71 2.45
N CYS A 793 7.03 -3.36 1.54
CA CYS A 793 6.34 -2.10 1.61
C CYS A 793 4.83 -2.34 1.76
N GLN A 794 4.24 -1.78 2.83
CA GLN A 794 2.80 -1.76 2.94
C GLN A 794 2.24 -0.84 1.85
N VAL A 795 1.30 -1.31 1.04
CA VAL A 795 0.71 -0.49 -0.03
C VAL A 795 -0.79 -0.17 0.20
N PRO A 796 -1.16 0.61 1.25
CA PRO A 796 -2.53 0.93 1.64
C PRO A 796 -3.52 1.23 0.51
N GLY A 797 -4.41 0.27 0.23
CA GLY A 797 -5.57 0.50 -0.64
C GLY A 797 -5.61 -0.39 -1.87
N VAL A 798 -4.48 -0.56 -2.58
CA VAL A 798 -4.32 -1.47 -3.73
C VAL A 798 -3.52 -2.74 -3.38
N ASN A 799 -2.83 -2.74 -2.24
CA ASN A 799 -1.94 -3.80 -1.75
C ASN A 799 -0.74 -4.14 -2.66
N ALA A 800 -0.52 -3.44 -3.78
CA ALA A 800 0.50 -3.81 -4.75
C ALA A 800 1.31 -2.66 -5.32
N PHE A 801 2.55 -2.94 -5.71
CA PHE A 801 3.54 -2.03 -6.27
C PHE A 801 4.23 -2.65 -7.50
N ASP A 802 4.85 -1.82 -8.35
CA ASP A 802 5.69 -2.25 -9.48
C ASP A 802 7.04 -2.85 -9.03
N GLY A 803 7.60 -3.72 -9.86
CA GLY A 803 8.81 -4.48 -9.61
C GLY A 803 9.42 -4.95 -10.92
N ASN A 804 10.24 -4.10 -11.53
CA ASN A 804 10.83 -4.23 -12.87
C ASN A 804 9.77 -4.36 -13.99
N GLY A 805 8.58 -3.81 -13.79
CA GLY A 805 7.41 -3.95 -14.66
C GLY A 805 6.36 -4.96 -14.17
N ILE A 806 6.45 -5.52 -12.95
CA ILE A 806 5.65 -6.67 -12.44
C ILE A 806 5.10 -6.36 -11.00
N MET A 807 4.02 -6.98 -10.52
CA MET A 807 3.13 -6.45 -9.43
C MET A 807 3.13 -7.28 -8.10
N LEU A 808 3.08 -6.70 -6.85
CA LEU A 808 3.51 -7.33 -5.51
C LEU A 808 2.55 -7.17 -4.20
N HIS A 809 2.86 -7.51 -2.89
CA HIS A 809 1.87 -7.69 -1.69
C HIS A 809 2.38 -7.85 -0.14
N ASN A 810 1.59 -7.68 1.01
CA ASN A 810 2.05 -7.60 2.50
C ASN A 810 1.10 -8.03 3.77
N CYS A 811 1.53 -8.13 5.10
CA CYS A 811 0.73 -8.52 6.39
C CYS A 811 1.28 -8.11 7.87
N GLY A 812 0.99 -8.49 9.19
CA GLY A 812 -0.01 -9.24 10.14
C GLY A 812 0.34 -9.41 11.75
N GLU A 813 -0.23 -10.32 12.66
CA GLU A 813 -0.04 -10.33 14.24
C GLU A 813 0.22 -11.56 15.32
N ILE A 814 -0.72 -12.19 16.17
CA ILE A 814 -0.65 -12.45 17.73
C ILE A 814 -0.57 -13.92 18.50
N ILE A 815 -1.08 -14.23 19.78
CA ILE A 815 -1.00 -15.52 20.66
C ILE A 815 -2.33 -16.07 21.30
N LEU A 816 -2.69 -17.39 21.21
CA LEU A 816 -4.00 -18.00 21.65
C LEU A 816 -4.00 -19.55 21.92
N ARG A 817 -5.06 -20.15 22.53
CA ARG A 817 -5.35 -21.62 22.48
C ARG A 817 -5.83 -22.05 21.08
N ASN A 818 -5.90 -23.36 20.80
CA ASN A 818 -6.76 -23.90 19.74
C ASN A 818 -8.21 -23.40 19.86
N LYS A 819 -8.83 -23.02 18.74
CA LYS A 819 -10.21 -22.52 18.63
C LYS A 819 -10.53 -21.43 19.65
N GLN A 820 -9.80 -20.32 19.56
CA GLN A 820 -9.97 -19.18 20.46
C GLN A 820 -9.76 -17.84 19.74
N PHE A 821 -10.31 -16.74 20.29
CA PHE A 821 -10.19 -15.38 19.77
C PHE A 821 -9.29 -14.50 20.63
N CYS A 822 -8.63 -13.50 20.02
CA CYS A 822 -8.00 -12.42 20.77
C CYS A 822 -9.04 -11.36 21.16
N ASN A 823 -9.15 -11.07 22.46
CA ASN A 823 -9.93 -9.98 22.99
C ASN A 823 -8.99 -8.83 23.38
N LEU A 824 -9.25 -7.60 22.91
CA LEU A 824 -8.31 -6.49 23.01
C LEU A 824 -9.01 -5.20 23.43
N SER A 825 -8.48 -4.55 24.47
CA SER A 825 -8.79 -3.16 24.82
C SER A 825 -7.48 -2.40 25.00
N GLU A 826 -7.50 -1.08 24.89
CA GLU A 826 -6.26 -0.30 24.80
C GLU A 826 -6.30 0.97 25.65
N VAL A 827 -5.30 1.14 26.49
CA VAL A 827 -5.06 2.37 27.26
C VAL A 827 -4.19 3.30 26.44
N VAL A 828 -4.57 4.58 26.41
CA VAL A 828 -3.80 5.66 25.79
C VAL A 828 -3.02 6.38 26.88
N ALA A 829 -1.74 6.01 27.02
CA ALA A 829 -0.81 6.71 27.89
C ALA A 829 -0.47 8.07 27.27
N ARG A 830 -0.67 9.13 28.04
CA ARG A 830 -0.40 10.52 27.70
C ARG A 830 0.81 11.05 28.48
N PRO A 831 1.56 12.03 27.97
CA PRO A 831 2.71 12.62 28.67
C PRO A 831 2.39 13.10 30.09
N GLU A 832 1.22 13.71 30.25
CA GLU A 832 0.70 14.26 31.51
C GLU A 832 0.10 13.23 32.48
N ASP A 833 -0.04 11.96 32.08
CA ASP A 833 -0.63 10.93 32.93
C ASP A 833 0.25 10.59 34.14
N THR A 834 -0.34 10.74 35.33
CA THR A 834 0.21 10.24 36.59
C THR A 834 -0.02 8.73 36.77
N GLU A 835 0.62 8.12 37.76
CA GLU A 835 0.35 6.72 38.15
C GLU A 835 -1.15 6.50 38.44
N GLU A 836 -1.80 7.46 39.12
CA GLU A 836 -3.23 7.43 39.43
C GLU A 836 -4.11 7.46 38.18
N ALA A 837 -3.81 8.34 37.22
CA ALA A 837 -4.53 8.41 35.94
C ALA A 837 -4.37 7.12 35.12
N LEU A 838 -3.17 6.53 35.11
CA LEU A 838 -2.90 5.26 34.41
C LEU A 838 -3.60 4.07 35.07
N LEU A 839 -3.64 4.02 36.41
CA LEU A 839 -4.38 3.00 37.16
C LEU A 839 -5.89 3.08 36.86
N ASP A 840 -6.44 4.28 36.69
CA ASP A 840 -7.85 4.45 36.39
C ASP A 840 -8.19 4.13 34.93
N LYS A 841 -7.38 4.57 33.97
CA LYS A 841 -7.49 4.15 32.56
C LYS A 841 -7.39 2.64 32.42
N ILE A 842 -6.44 2.00 33.12
CA ILE A 842 -6.30 0.53 33.15
C ILE A 842 -7.56 -0.15 33.72
N ARG A 843 -8.15 0.39 34.79
CA ARG A 843 -9.44 -0.09 35.33
C ARG A 843 -10.51 -0.02 34.25
N ILE A 844 -10.75 1.13 33.64
CA ILE A 844 -11.81 1.31 32.64
C ILE A 844 -11.60 0.42 31.40
N ALA A 845 -10.37 0.35 30.87
CA ALA A 845 -10.03 -0.55 29.76
C ALA A 845 -10.19 -2.04 30.13
N SER A 846 -9.99 -2.42 31.39
CA SER A 846 -10.24 -3.78 31.89
C SER A 846 -11.74 -4.08 32.03
N ILE A 847 -12.58 -3.08 32.35
CA ILE A 847 -14.05 -3.23 32.30
C ILE A 847 -14.48 -3.50 30.86
N LEU A 848 -13.98 -2.73 29.88
CA LEU A 848 -14.28 -2.96 28.46
C LEU A 848 -13.84 -4.34 27.98
N GLY A 849 -12.64 -4.78 28.34
CA GLY A 849 -12.15 -6.12 28.01
C GLY A 849 -13.02 -7.22 28.64
N THR A 850 -13.41 -7.05 29.91
CA THR A 850 -14.30 -7.99 30.63
C THR A 850 -15.69 -8.04 30.00
N TYR A 851 -16.25 -6.90 29.61
CA TYR A 851 -17.49 -6.83 28.82
C TYR A 851 -17.35 -7.55 27.48
N GLN A 852 -16.35 -7.23 26.67
CA GLN A 852 -16.19 -7.87 25.37
C GLN A 852 -15.99 -9.39 25.51
N SER A 853 -15.39 -9.87 26.60
CA SER A 853 -15.24 -11.31 26.87
C SER A 853 -16.57 -12.05 27.07
N THR A 854 -17.69 -11.37 27.33
CA THR A 854 -19.03 -12.00 27.40
C THR A 854 -19.69 -12.14 26.02
N LEU A 855 -19.02 -11.77 24.93
CA LEU A 855 -19.54 -11.87 23.58
C LEU A 855 -19.06 -13.19 22.96
N THR A 856 -19.70 -14.30 23.34
CA THR A 856 -19.34 -15.68 22.97
C THR A 856 -20.37 -16.39 22.10
N ASP A 857 -21.37 -15.68 21.56
CA ASP A 857 -22.37 -16.23 20.65
C ASP A 857 -21.82 -16.40 19.22
N PHE A 858 -21.42 -17.63 18.90
CA PHE A 858 -20.72 -18.02 17.66
C PHE A 858 -21.52 -19.10 16.89
N PRO A 859 -22.72 -18.81 16.36
CA PRO A 859 -23.72 -19.83 16.01
C PRO A 859 -23.34 -20.88 14.95
N TYR A 860 -22.29 -20.64 14.14
CA TYR A 860 -21.79 -21.60 13.14
C TYR A 860 -20.55 -22.40 13.59
N LEU A 861 -19.77 -21.89 14.54
CA LEU A 861 -18.52 -22.54 14.94
C LEU A 861 -18.79 -23.73 15.86
N SER A 862 -17.89 -24.72 15.87
CA SER A 862 -18.02 -25.84 16.82
C SER A 862 -18.04 -25.33 18.27
N PRO A 863 -18.85 -25.93 19.18
CA PRO A 863 -19.02 -25.46 20.57
C PRO A 863 -17.74 -25.35 21.40
N GLU A 864 -16.65 -25.95 20.92
CA GLU A 864 -15.29 -25.79 21.45
C GLU A 864 -14.84 -24.32 21.45
N TRP A 865 -15.25 -23.50 20.47
CA TRP A 865 -14.96 -22.07 20.42
C TRP A 865 -15.64 -21.29 21.55
N ASN A 866 -16.94 -21.52 21.77
CA ASN A 866 -17.69 -20.90 22.87
C ASN A 866 -17.05 -21.33 24.19
N LYS A 867 -16.89 -22.65 24.39
CA LYS A 867 -16.27 -23.25 25.58
C LYS A 867 -14.88 -22.68 25.88
N ASN A 868 -13.96 -22.61 24.90
CA ASN A 868 -12.61 -22.11 25.12
C ASN A 868 -12.56 -20.59 25.37
N CYS A 869 -13.59 -19.85 24.95
CA CYS A 869 -13.74 -18.43 25.28
C CYS A 869 -14.40 -18.23 26.66
N GLU A 870 -15.32 -19.11 27.07
CA GLU A 870 -16.04 -19.05 28.36
C GLU A 870 -15.25 -19.66 29.53
N GLU A 871 -14.38 -20.64 29.28
CA GLU A 871 -13.42 -21.14 30.28
C GLU A 871 -12.36 -20.09 30.63
N GLU A 872 -11.85 -19.34 29.65
CA GLU A 872 -10.72 -18.42 29.87
C GLU A 872 -11.10 -16.94 29.96
N HIS A 873 -12.25 -16.53 29.39
CA HIS A 873 -12.69 -15.15 29.20
C HIS A 873 -11.55 -14.16 28.93
N LEU A 874 -10.62 -14.52 28.04
CA LEU A 874 -9.34 -13.83 27.90
C LEU A 874 -9.49 -12.32 27.74
N LEU A 875 -8.55 -11.57 28.32
CA LEU A 875 -8.36 -10.14 28.09
C LEU A 875 -6.97 -9.91 27.50
N GLY A 876 -6.85 -8.84 26.73
CA GLY A 876 -5.60 -8.31 26.20
C GLY A 876 -5.61 -6.81 26.31
N VAL A 877 -5.50 -6.32 27.55
CA VAL A 877 -5.35 -4.90 27.85
C VAL A 877 -3.95 -4.47 27.39
N SER A 878 -3.92 -3.67 26.33
CA SER A 878 -2.72 -3.08 25.72
C SER A 878 -2.49 -1.68 26.29
N ILE A 879 -1.22 -1.23 26.31
CA ILE A 879 -0.87 0.17 26.54
C ILE A 879 -0.19 0.68 25.27
N THR A 880 -0.77 1.70 24.64
CA THR A 880 -0.17 2.47 23.56
C THR A 880 0.30 3.82 24.10
N GLY A 881 1.34 4.42 23.52
CA GLY A 881 2.02 5.60 24.07
C GLY A 881 3.14 5.30 25.07
N GLN A 882 3.68 4.08 25.12
CA GLN A 882 4.68 3.70 26.15
C GLN A 882 5.97 4.53 26.11
N TRP A 883 6.34 5.06 24.95
CA TRP A 883 7.50 5.93 24.80
C TRP A 883 7.19 7.43 24.89
N ASP A 884 5.91 7.80 25.03
CA ASP A 884 5.45 9.18 25.21
C ASP A 884 5.30 9.59 26.68
N ASN A 885 5.22 8.61 27.59
CA ASN A 885 5.06 8.82 29.02
C ASN A 885 6.22 8.13 29.78
N PRO A 886 6.84 8.75 30.79
CA PRO A 886 7.92 8.13 31.57
C PRO A 886 7.42 7.19 32.67
N VAL A 887 6.19 7.39 33.15
CA VAL A 887 5.56 6.66 34.26
C VAL A 887 5.26 5.20 33.87
N VAL A 888 4.82 4.96 32.62
CA VAL A 888 4.66 3.61 32.03
C VAL A 888 5.99 2.95 31.62
N ARG A 889 7.14 3.58 31.89
CA ARG A 889 8.47 3.00 31.67
C ARG A 889 9.15 2.55 32.97
N ASP A 890 8.50 2.72 34.12
CA ASP A 890 8.94 2.14 35.39
C ASP A 890 8.39 0.71 35.59
N SER A 891 9.25 -0.20 36.06
CA SER A 891 8.91 -1.61 36.25
C SER A 891 7.95 -1.86 37.42
N GLN A 892 8.04 -1.08 38.50
CA GLN A 892 7.11 -1.18 39.63
C GLN A 892 5.74 -0.64 39.23
N ILE A 893 5.68 0.43 38.45
CA ILE A 893 4.41 0.99 37.98
C ILE A 893 3.75 0.06 36.96
N LEU A 894 4.48 -0.45 35.97
CA LEU A 894 3.96 -1.50 35.06
C LEU A 894 3.40 -2.71 35.83
N ASN A 895 4.07 -3.12 36.92
CA ASN A 895 3.60 -4.16 37.82
C ASN A 895 2.29 -3.78 38.53
N LYS A 896 2.16 -2.55 39.08
CA LYS A 896 0.90 -2.02 39.64
C LYS A 896 -0.22 -1.99 38.60
N LEU A 897 0.05 -1.54 37.37
CA LEU A 897 -0.93 -1.50 36.28
C LEU A 897 -1.42 -2.92 35.93
N ARG A 898 -0.51 -3.91 35.84
CA ARG A 898 -0.90 -5.33 35.67
C ARG A 898 -1.83 -5.80 36.79
N HIS A 899 -1.47 -5.53 38.05
CA HIS A 899 -2.30 -5.94 39.19
C HIS A 899 -3.66 -5.25 39.22
N GLN A 900 -3.74 -3.96 38.86
CA GLN A 900 -5.00 -3.23 38.74
C GLN A 900 -5.90 -3.79 37.63
N ALA A 901 -5.33 -4.20 36.50
CA ALA A 901 -6.08 -4.84 35.42
C ALA A 901 -6.71 -6.16 35.88
N ILE A 902 -5.91 -7.03 36.51
CA ILE A 902 -6.36 -8.33 37.03
C ILE A 902 -7.39 -8.16 38.16
N ALA A 903 -7.15 -7.25 39.11
CA ALA A 903 -8.08 -6.99 40.21
C ALA A 903 -9.41 -6.43 39.71
N THR A 904 -9.38 -5.53 38.73
CA THR A 904 -10.59 -5.01 38.08
C THR A 904 -11.34 -6.14 37.38
N ASN A 905 -10.66 -6.95 36.56
CA ASN A 905 -11.28 -8.08 35.88
C ASN A 905 -11.95 -9.04 36.87
N ARG A 906 -11.29 -9.43 37.97
CA ARG A 906 -11.88 -10.26 39.03
C ARG A 906 -13.18 -9.69 39.59
N ILE A 907 -13.21 -8.38 39.86
CA ILE A 907 -14.40 -7.69 40.40
C ILE A 907 -15.55 -7.71 39.40
N TYR A 908 -15.29 -7.37 38.14
CA TYR A 908 -16.34 -7.28 37.13
C TYR A 908 -16.76 -8.65 36.59
N ALA A 909 -15.86 -9.61 36.41
CA ALA A 909 -16.19 -10.98 36.03
C ALA A 909 -17.20 -11.61 37.02
N LYS A 910 -16.90 -11.51 38.32
CA LYS A 910 -17.82 -11.92 39.40
C LYS A 910 -19.16 -11.20 39.34
N ARG A 911 -19.19 -9.90 38.98
CA ARG A 911 -20.42 -9.11 38.87
C ARG A 911 -21.22 -9.43 37.60
N LEU A 912 -20.56 -9.79 36.51
CA LEU A 912 -21.18 -10.21 35.26
C LEU A 912 -21.60 -11.69 35.25
N GLY A 913 -21.20 -12.47 36.26
CA GLY A 913 -21.53 -13.89 36.40
C GLY A 913 -20.70 -14.81 35.51
N ILE A 914 -19.46 -14.40 35.18
CA ILE A 914 -18.50 -15.15 34.35
C ILE A 914 -17.24 -15.53 35.13
N ASN A 915 -16.41 -16.40 34.55
CA ASN A 915 -15.11 -16.77 35.14
C ASN A 915 -14.13 -15.58 35.12
N GLU A 916 -13.22 -15.53 36.11
CA GLU A 916 -12.08 -14.59 36.09
C GLU A 916 -11.13 -14.93 34.94
N SER A 917 -10.66 -13.91 34.23
CA SER A 917 -9.90 -14.09 33.01
C SER A 917 -8.51 -14.66 33.29
N THR A 918 -8.18 -15.77 32.64
CA THR A 918 -6.97 -16.54 32.97
C THR A 918 -5.68 -15.79 32.61
N ALA A 919 -5.71 -14.90 31.61
CA ALA A 919 -4.69 -13.91 31.33
C ALA A 919 -5.33 -12.60 30.82
N VAL A 920 -4.76 -11.45 31.20
CA VAL A 920 -5.40 -10.12 31.08
C VAL A 920 -4.60 -9.09 30.27
N THR A 921 -3.27 -9.09 30.30
CA THR A 921 -2.44 -7.99 29.76
C THR A 921 -1.51 -8.42 28.62
N CYS A 922 -1.34 -7.55 27.62
CA CYS A 922 -0.46 -7.75 26.46
C CYS A 922 0.12 -6.41 25.98
N VAL A 923 0.94 -6.41 24.92
CA VAL A 923 1.20 -5.16 24.17
C VAL A 923 0.98 -5.42 22.68
N LYS A 924 0.21 -4.54 22.04
CA LYS A 924 -0.05 -4.55 20.60
C LYS A 924 0.56 -3.32 19.93
N PRO A 925 1.23 -3.44 18.77
CA PRO A 925 1.60 -2.31 17.93
C PRO A 925 0.38 -1.82 17.15
N SER A 926 -0.45 -1.02 17.81
CA SER A 926 -1.81 -0.72 17.37
C SER A 926 -1.88 0.40 16.31
N GLY A 927 -1.23 0.19 15.16
CA GLY A 927 -0.90 1.24 14.18
C GLY A 927 -2.07 2.15 13.74
N THR A 928 -3.31 1.67 13.65
CA THR A 928 -4.47 2.53 13.34
C THR A 928 -4.98 3.32 14.55
N VAL A 929 -5.05 2.70 15.74
CA VAL A 929 -5.50 3.39 16.97
C VAL A 929 -4.46 4.40 17.43
N SER A 930 -3.17 4.08 17.36
CA SER A 930 -2.11 5.02 17.72
C SER A 930 -2.10 6.28 16.83
N GLN A 931 -2.60 6.19 15.58
CA GLN A 931 -2.85 7.35 14.72
C GLN A 931 -4.18 8.06 14.99
N LEU A 932 -5.22 7.32 15.40
CA LEU A 932 -6.51 7.90 15.82
C LEU A 932 -6.38 8.73 17.10
N VAL A 933 -5.52 8.32 18.04
CA VAL A 933 -5.37 8.97 19.34
C VAL A 933 -4.11 9.81 19.48
N ASP A 934 -3.22 9.79 18.49
CA ASP A 934 -1.88 10.41 18.51
C ASP A 934 -0.99 9.92 19.68
N ALA A 935 -0.55 8.67 19.59
CA ALA A 935 0.33 7.99 20.54
C ALA A 935 1.42 7.17 19.82
N ALA A 936 2.53 6.89 20.50
CA ALA A 936 3.51 5.87 20.09
C ALA A 936 2.84 4.48 19.98
N SER A 937 3.24 3.65 19.01
CA SER A 937 2.50 2.42 18.65
C SER A 937 2.84 1.24 19.56
N GLY A 938 2.06 1.06 20.63
CA GLY A 938 2.34 0.07 21.67
C GLY A 938 3.67 0.38 22.36
N MET A 939 4.65 -0.48 22.13
CA MET A 939 6.05 -0.33 22.58
C MET A 939 7.06 -0.02 21.45
N HIS A 940 6.62 0.37 20.26
CA HIS A 940 7.52 0.99 19.27
C HIS A 940 7.67 2.48 19.60
N PRO A 941 8.89 3.04 19.56
CA PRO A 941 9.14 4.45 19.86
C PRO A 941 8.52 5.38 18.80
N ARG A 942 8.50 6.69 19.06
CA ARG A 942 8.12 7.69 18.05
C ARG A 942 9.11 7.66 16.88
N TYR A 943 8.67 8.08 15.70
CA TYR A 943 9.55 8.09 14.52
C TYR A 943 10.69 9.13 14.67
N ALA A 944 10.34 10.33 15.14
CA ALA A 944 11.20 11.48 15.38
C ALA A 944 10.48 12.46 16.34
N PRO A 945 11.14 13.53 16.82
CA PRO A 945 10.49 14.55 17.64
C PRO A 945 9.43 15.37 16.87
N TYR A 946 9.69 15.68 15.60
CA TYR A 946 8.73 16.28 14.68
C TYR A 946 8.75 15.51 13.37
N TYR A 947 7.58 15.20 12.81
CA TYR A 947 7.49 14.50 11.53
C TYR A 947 6.24 14.82 10.74
N LEU A 948 6.33 14.75 9.41
CA LEU A 948 5.14 14.68 8.55
C LEU A 948 4.63 13.24 8.52
N ARG A 949 3.35 13.07 8.86
CA ARG A 949 2.58 11.85 8.65
C ARG A 949 1.78 12.02 7.36
N ARG A 950 1.86 11.08 6.42
CA ARG A 950 1.14 11.16 5.14
C ARG A 950 0.20 9.98 4.91
N VAL A 951 -1.00 10.25 4.40
CA VAL A 951 -2.05 9.23 4.26
C VAL A 951 -2.76 9.32 2.90
N ARG A 952 -2.88 8.16 2.23
CA ARG A 952 -3.61 8.03 0.96
C ARG A 952 -5.12 8.12 1.08
N ILE A 953 -5.74 8.61 0.02
CA ILE A 953 -7.17 8.52 -0.22
C ILE A 953 -7.50 8.46 -1.73
N SER A 954 -8.56 7.72 -2.11
CA SER A 954 -9.00 7.64 -3.51
C SER A 954 -9.57 9.00 -3.95
N ALA A 955 -9.37 9.42 -5.21
CA ALA A 955 -9.96 10.69 -5.67
C ALA A 955 -11.50 10.68 -5.69
N GLN A 956 -12.08 9.48 -5.81
CA GLN A 956 -13.52 9.20 -5.76
C GLN A 956 -14.05 9.02 -4.33
N ASP A 957 -13.22 9.18 -3.30
CA ASP A 957 -13.64 9.06 -1.90
C ASP A 957 -14.22 10.42 -1.42
N PRO A 958 -15.47 10.48 -0.91
CA PRO A 958 -16.11 11.77 -0.55
C PRO A 958 -15.30 12.62 0.42
N LEU A 959 -14.54 11.99 1.32
CA LEU A 959 -13.63 12.66 2.26
C LEU A 959 -12.52 13.44 1.55
N PHE A 960 -11.98 12.93 0.44
CA PHE A 960 -10.98 13.66 -0.33
C PHE A 960 -11.59 14.86 -1.03
N ILE A 961 -12.73 14.66 -1.70
CA ILE A 961 -13.44 15.71 -2.45
C ILE A 961 -13.77 16.89 -1.52
N MET A 962 -14.25 16.58 -0.31
CA MET A 962 -14.50 17.54 0.77
C MET A 962 -13.22 18.31 1.18
N LEU A 963 -12.14 17.60 1.53
CA LEU A 963 -10.89 18.22 2.00
C LEU A 963 -10.22 19.07 0.91
N LYS A 964 -10.29 18.64 -0.36
CA LYS A 964 -9.82 19.40 -1.54
C LYS A 964 -10.61 20.68 -1.75
N GLU A 965 -11.94 20.66 -1.57
CA GLU A 965 -12.78 21.86 -1.65
C GLU A 965 -12.56 22.81 -0.45
N GLN A 966 -12.18 22.26 0.71
CA GLN A 966 -11.78 23.00 1.92
C GLN A 966 -10.32 23.49 1.94
N LYS A 967 -9.53 23.20 0.89
CA LYS A 967 -8.11 23.60 0.74
C LYS A 967 -7.13 22.97 1.72
N PHE A 968 -7.44 21.76 2.23
CA PHE A 968 -6.46 20.99 3.01
C PHE A 968 -5.22 20.67 2.16
N PRO A 969 -3.99 20.61 2.73
CA PRO A 969 -2.81 20.18 1.98
C PRO A 969 -2.98 18.77 1.43
N TYR A 970 -3.06 18.68 0.10
CA TYR A 970 -2.95 17.43 -0.63
C TYR A 970 -1.91 17.57 -1.72
N HIS A 971 -1.20 16.47 -1.95
CA HIS A 971 -0.40 16.28 -3.16
C HIS A 971 -1.09 15.22 -4.01
N PRO A 972 -1.01 15.30 -5.35
CA PRO A 972 -1.25 14.11 -6.12
C PRO A 972 -0.25 13.05 -5.66
N GLU A 973 -0.74 11.83 -5.66
CA GLU A 973 0.01 10.67 -5.27
C GLU A 973 1.19 10.46 -6.26
N VAL A 974 2.42 10.24 -5.75
CA VAL A 974 3.76 10.26 -6.43
C VAL A 974 3.77 9.57 -7.80
N GLY A 975 3.28 10.32 -8.79
CA GLY A 975 3.45 10.14 -10.23
C GLY A 975 2.15 10.25 -11.02
N GLN A 976 1.04 10.60 -10.37
CA GLN A 976 -0.16 11.09 -11.05
C GLN A 976 -0.15 12.63 -11.10
N ASP A 977 -0.82 13.22 -12.09
CA ASP A 977 -1.10 14.66 -12.12
C ASP A 977 -2.28 15.04 -11.23
N GLU A 978 -2.39 16.30 -10.81
CA GLU A 978 -3.52 16.80 -10.01
C GLU A 978 -4.90 16.67 -10.71
N THR A 979 -4.90 16.42 -12.02
CA THR A 979 -6.08 16.30 -12.90
C THR A 979 -6.45 14.86 -13.25
N THR A 980 -5.46 13.96 -13.36
CA THR A 980 -5.61 12.54 -13.72
C THR A 980 -5.61 11.61 -12.50
N ALA A 981 -5.10 12.09 -11.36
CA ALA A 981 -5.01 11.35 -10.12
C ALA A 981 -6.34 10.74 -9.67
N SER A 982 -6.31 9.42 -9.48
CA SER A 982 -7.36 8.65 -8.82
C SER A 982 -6.95 8.11 -7.44
N THR A 983 -5.76 8.47 -6.96
CA THR A 983 -5.39 8.49 -5.52
C THR A 983 -4.64 9.80 -5.23
N PHE A 984 -4.75 10.32 -4.02
CA PHE A 984 -4.08 11.52 -3.52
C PHE A 984 -3.49 11.28 -2.13
N VAL A 985 -2.51 12.08 -1.74
CA VAL A 985 -1.90 12.09 -0.40
C VAL A 985 -2.32 13.33 0.37
N LEU A 986 -2.73 13.14 1.63
CA LEU A 986 -2.94 14.20 2.59
C LEU A 986 -1.73 14.28 3.53
N GLU A 987 -1.22 15.50 3.78
CA GLU A 987 -0.13 15.74 4.74
C GLU A 987 -0.67 16.17 6.10
N PHE A 988 -0.14 15.57 7.17
CA PHE A 988 -0.46 15.92 8.55
C PHE A 988 0.86 16.14 9.30
N PRO A 989 1.22 17.38 9.69
CA PRO A 989 2.35 17.61 10.59
C PRO A 989 2.02 17.05 11.98
N VAL A 990 2.98 16.33 12.57
CA VAL A 990 2.87 15.71 13.90
C VAL A 990 4.07 16.12 14.75
N CYS A 991 3.79 16.47 16.01
CA CYS A 991 4.77 16.68 17.05
C CYS A 991 4.70 15.48 18.00
N ALA A 992 5.80 14.78 18.24
CA ALA A 992 5.90 13.92 19.40
C ALA A 992 5.91 14.79 20.68
N PRO A 993 5.39 14.29 21.81
CA PRO A 993 5.51 14.98 23.07
C PRO A 993 6.95 15.27 23.51
N GLU A 994 7.11 16.32 24.31
CA GLU A 994 8.40 16.67 24.91
C GLU A 994 8.88 15.55 25.85
N GLY A 995 10.10 15.06 25.65
CA GLY A 995 10.64 13.91 26.40
C GLY A 995 10.23 12.52 25.87
N SER A 996 9.52 12.44 24.74
CA SER A 996 9.28 11.16 24.05
C SER A 996 10.57 10.55 23.52
N ILE A 997 10.67 9.21 23.57
CA ILE A 997 11.79 8.45 22.99
C ILE A 997 11.49 8.07 21.53
N THR A 998 12.51 8.17 20.67
CA THR A 998 12.43 7.94 19.22
C THR A 998 13.18 6.69 18.78
N ARG A 999 13.03 6.31 17.50
CA ARG A 999 13.80 5.21 16.87
C ARG A 999 15.32 5.43 16.92
N ALA A 1000 15.78 6.68 16.98
CA ALA A 1000 17.21 7.01 16.98
C ALA A 1000 17.88 6.60 18.29
N ASP A 1001 17.13 6.67 19.39
CA ASP A 1001 17.64 6.59 20.77
C ASP A 1001 17.81 5.15 21.31
N LEU A 1002 17.47 4.12 20.52
CA LEU A 1002 17.42 2.73 20.96
C LEU A 1002 18.10 1.77 19.98
N ASN A 1003 19.07 0.99 20.47
CA ASN A 1003 19.74 -0.10 19.77
C ASN A 1003 18.99 -1.45 19.91
N GLY A 1004 19.47 -2.52 19.27
CA GLY A 1004 18.83 -3.83 19.23
C GLY A 1004 18.77 -4.54 20.59
N ILE A 1005 19.75 -4.32 21.46
CA ILE A 1005 19.78 -4.85 22.83
C ILE A 1005 18.89 -4.01 23.77
N GLU A 1006 18.87 -2.68 23.62
CA GLU A 1006 18.02 -1.79 24.41
C GLU A 1006 16.52 -2.04 24.16
N GLN A 1007 16.15 -2.33 22.90
CA GLN A 1007 14.81 -2.82 22.56
C GLN A 1007 14.47 -4.14 23.26
N LEU A 1008 15.44 -5.05 23.41
CA LEU A 1008 15.25 -6.35 24.06
C LEU A 1008 15.19 -6.27 25.59
N GLU A 1009 16.00 -5.41 26.23
CA GLU A 1009 15.91 -5.15 27.67
C GLU A 1009 14.60 -4.43 28.03
N TYR A 1010 14.15 -3.47 27.22
CA TYR A 1010 12.83 -2.86 27.39
C TYR A 1010 11.70 -3.89 27.16
N TRP A 1011 11.81 -4.74 26.14
CA TRP A 1011 10.87 -5.84 25.90
C TRP A 1011 10.81 -6.80 27.09
N LYS A 1012 11.96 -7.17 27.65
CA LYS A 1012 12.07 -8.03 28.84
C LYS A 1012 11.41 -7.37 30.05
N MET A 1013 11.69 -6.09 30.31
CA MET A 1013 11.05 -5.35 31.40
C MET A 1013 9.52 -5.37 31.26
N VAL A 1014 8.98 -5.11 30.07
CA VAL A 1014 7.54 -5.14 29.79
C VAL A 1014 6.96 -6.56 29.88
N LYS A 1015 7.71 -7.58 29.44
CA LYS A 1015 7.35 -9.00 29.57
C LYS A 1015 7.22 -9.44 31.03
N GLU A 1016 8.21 -9.12 31.85
CA GLU A 1016 8.27 -9.53 33.25
C GLU A 1016 7.29 -8.75 34.15
N ASN A 1017 7.09 -7.46 33.88
CA ASN A 1017 6.33 -6.56 34.76
C ASN A 1017 4.91 -6.27 34.30
N TYR A 1018 4.62 -6.21 33.00
CA TYR A 1018 3.27 -5.88 32.52
C TYR A 1018 2.50 -7.06 31.91
N THR A 1019 3.07 -7.81 30.96
CA THR A 1019 2.26 -8.73 30.13
C THR A 1019 2.08 -10.11 30.73
N GLU A 1020 0.85 -10.61 30.72
CA GLU A 1020 0.50 -12.01 30.98
C GLU A 1020 0.47 -12.87 29.69
N HIS A 1021 0.38 -12.23 28.52
CA HIS A 1021 0.52 -12.88 27.22
C HIS A 1021 1.93 -12.63 26.62
N ASN A 1022 2.02 -11.79 25.60
CA ASN A 1022 3.26 -11.45 24.90
C ASN A 1022 3.28 -9.95 24.56
N PRO A 1023 4.42 -9.25 24.72
CA PRO A 1023 4.62 -7.94 24.12
C PRO A 1023 4.99 -8.11 22.64
N SER A 1024 4.11 -7.67 21.73
CA SER A 1024 4.39 -7.76 20.29
C SER A 1024 5.20 -6.55 19.82
N VAL A 1025 6.42 -6.82 19.35
CA VAL A 1025 7.38 -5.84 18.84
C VAL A 1025 8.19 -6.44 17.69
N THR A 1026 8.69 -5.60 16.80
CA THR A 1026 9.69 -5.99 15.80
C THR A 1026 11.04 -5.41 16.22
N ILE A 1027 11.96 -6.27 16.67
CA ILE A 1027 13.28 -5.88 17.14
C ILE A 1027 14.15 -5.52 15.93
N SER A 1028 14.59 -4.26 15.87
CA SER A 1028 15.44 -3.71 14.80
C SER A 1028 16.91 -3.85 15.18
N VAL A 1029 17.66 -4.67 14.45
CA VAL A 1029 19.03 -5.14 14.77
C VAL A 1029 20.02 -4.62 13.72
N VAL A 1030 21.10 -3.93 14.10
CA VAL A 1030 22.19 -3.58 13.13
C VAL A 1030 23.15 -4.75 12.91
N GLU A 1031 23.98 -4.68 11.87
CA GLU A 1031 24.80 -5.83 11.43
C GLU A 1031 25.77 -6.32 12.53
N GLU A 1032 26.32 -5.40 13.31
CA GLU A 1032 27.24 -5.65 14.42
C GLU A 1032 26.56 -6.33 15.63
N GLU A 1033 25.23 -6.27 15.71
CA GLU A 1033 24.45 -6.78 16.86
C GLU A 1033 24.02 -8.24 16.73
N TRP A 1034 24.06 -8.86 15.54
CA TRP A 1034 23.49 -10.20 15.30
C TRP A 1034 23.99 -11.28 16.26
N ILE A 1035 25.25 -11.20 16.69
CA ILE A 1035 25.87 -12.14 17.64
C ILE A 1035 25.46 -11.80 19.08
N ALA A 1036 25.37 -10.52 19.43
CA ALA A 1036 24.92 -10.07 20.74
C ALA A 1036 23.45 -10.43 20.99
N VAL A 1037 22.58 -10.22 19.99
CA VAL A 1037 21.17 -10.61 20.02
C VAL A 1037 21.00 -12.13 20.09
N ALA A 1038 21.78 -12.91 19.31
CA ALA A 1038 21.77 -14.37 19.39
C ALA A 1038 22.06 -14.86 20.82
N ASN A 1039 23.11 -14.30 21.44
CA ASN A 1039 23.52 -14.61 22.80
C ASN A 1039 22.43 -14.20 23.81
N TRP A 1040 21.86 -12.99 23.67
CA TRP A 1040 20.79 -12.49 24.53
C TRP A 1040 19.58 -13.45 24.53
N LEU A 1041 19.09 -13.81 23.34
CA LEU A 1041 17.95 -14.72 23.17
C LEU A 1041 18.23 -16.13 23.72
N TYR A 1042 19.44 -16.65 23.51
CA TYR A 1042 19.80 -17.97 24.04
C TYR A 1042 19.95 -17.96 25.56
N ASN A 1043 20.36 -16.84 26.17
CA ASN A 1043 20.44 -16.70 27.61
C ASN A 1043 19.04 -16.55 28.24
N TYR A 1044 18.20 -15.65 27.72
CA TYR A 1044 16.85 -15.37 28.24
C TYR A 1044 15.74 -16.25 27.63
N TRP A 1045 16.09 -17.43 27.10
CA TRP A 1045 15.18 -18.30 26.34
C TRP A 1045 13.82 -18.52 27.00
N ASP A 1046 13.80 -18.78 28.31
CA ASP A 1046 12.61 -19.27 29.01
C ASP A 1046 11.52 -18.20 29.18
N ILE A 1047 11.86 -16.92 29.01
CA ILE A 1047 10.89 -15.80 28.97
C ILE A 1047 10.46 -15.41 27.55
N LEU A 1048 11.11 -15.92 26.49
CA LEU A 1048 10.75 -15.61 25.10
C LEU A 1048 9.40 -16.25 24.75
N GLY A 1049 8.42 -15.44 24.34
CA GLY A 1049 7.14 -15.92 23.83
C GLY A 1049 7.15 -16.02 22.30
N GLY A 1050 6.63 -14.97 21.64
CA GLY A 1050 6.75 -14.75 20.21
C GLY A 1050 7.54 -13.48 19.90
N LEU A 1051 8.58 -13.57 19.08
CA LEU A 1051 9.42 -12.42 18.68
C LEU A 1051 9.72 -12.40 17.17
N SER A 1052 9.83 -11.18 16.65
CA SER A 1052 10.19 -10.85 15.26
C SER A 1052 11.47 -10.02 15.25
N PHE A 1053 12.37 -10.31 14.30
CA PHE A 1053 13.69 -9.69 14.18
C PHE A 1053 13.92 -9.18 12.77
N LEU A 1054 14.50 -7.99 12.67
CA LEU A 1054 14.49 -7.19 11.46
C LEU A 1054 15.81 -6.41 11.31
N PRO A 1055 16.56 -6.51 10.20
CA PRO A 1055 17.83 -5.80 10.11
C PRO A 1055 17.63 -4.29 9.87
N ARG A 1056 18.15 -3.43 10.76
CA ARG A 1056 18.00 -1.97 10.75
C ARG A 1056 18.84 -1.32 9.64
N THR A 1057 18.28 -0.27 9.02
CA THR A 1057 18.88 0.50 7.91
C THR A 1057 18.38 1.95 7.94
N GLU A 1058 19.18 2.93 7.51
CA GLU A 1058 18.86 4.37 7.59
C GLU A 1058 18.89 5.04 6.21
N ALA A 1059 17.83 5.77 5.82
CA ALA A 1059 17.82 6.85 4.80
C ALA A 1059 16.42 7.56 4.71
N VAL A 1060 16.18 8.59 3.82
CA VAL A 1060 14.95 9.47 3.68
C VAL A 1060 14.60 9.96 2.22
N TYR A 1061 13.30 9.95 1.76
CA TYR A 1061 12.82 10.41 0.42
C TYR A 1061 11.31 10.79 0.33
N GLN A 1062 10.77 10.91 -0.90
CA GLN A 1062 9.69 11.80 -1.32
C GLN A 1062 8.24 11.35 -1.10
N LEU A 1063 7.57 12.07 -0.20
CA LEU A 1063 6.23 11.82 0.37
C LEU A 1063 6.17 10.69 1.42
N ALA A 1064 7.30 10.39 2.07
CA ALA A 1064 7.46 10.45 3.52
C ALA A 1064 6.19 10.18 4.37
N PRO A 1065 5.63 8.96 4.45
CA PRO A 1065 4.54 8.71 5.39
C PRO A 1065 4.99 8.76 6.84
N PHE A 1066 6.30 8.73 7.08
CA PHE A 1066 6.97 9.35 8.21
C PHE A 1066 8.23 10.07 7.68
N GLU A 1067 8.21 11.40 7.63
CA GLU A 1067 9.37 12.24 7.25
C GLU A 1067 9.77 13.09 8.45
N GLU A 1068 11.01 12.98 8.91
CA GLU A 1068 11.55 13.76 10.03
C GLU A 1068 11.83 15.21 9.60
N ILE A 1069 11.34 16.18 10.38
CA ILE A 1069 11.41 17.62 10.06
C ILE A 1069 11.91 18.43 11.27
N THR A 1070 12.27 19.70 11.06
CA THR A 1070 12.64 20.60 12.17
C THR A 1070 11.41 21.20 12.84
N ALA A 1071 11.61 21.75 14.04
CA ALA A 1071 10.55 22.42 14.80
C ALA A 1071 9.97 23.64 14.05
N GLU A 1072 10.81 24.38 13.33
CA GLU A 1072 10.41 25.56 12.55
C GLU A 1072 9.50 25.18 11.37
N GLU A 1073 9.85 24.11 10.65
CA GLU A 1073 9.05 23.59 9.54
C GLU A 1073 7.72 23.01 10.05
N TYR A 1074 7.71 22.33 11.20
CA TYR A 1074 6.47 21.90 11.86
C TYR A 1074 5.54 23.09 12.15
N GLN A 1075 6.05 24.15 12.80
CA GLN A 1075 5.26 25.33 13.12
C GLN A 1075 4.73 26.04 11.86
N ARG A 1076 5.55 26.13 10.80
CA ARG A 1076 5.14 26.69 9.51
C ARG A 1076 3.98 25.89 8.89
N ARG A 1077 4.11 24.56 8.82
CA ARG A 1077 3.08 23.67 8.27
C ARG A 1077 1.78 23.72 9.07
N VAL A 1078 1.84 23.77 10.39
CA VAL A 1078 0.65 23.91 11.26
C VAL A 1078 -0.07 25.24 11.01
N ALA A 1079 0.67 26.34 10.83
CA ALA A 1079 0.10 27.65 10.51
C ALA A 1079 -0.55 27.73 9.11
N GLU A 1080 -0.16 26.85 8.19
CA GLU A 1080 -0.70 26.75 6.83
C GLU A 1080 -1.95 25.86 6.72
N LEU A 1081 -2.27 25.05 7.74
CA LEU A 1081 -3.46 24.20 7.74
C LEU A 1081 -4.77 25.02 7.77
N PRO A 1082 -5.75 24.74 6.88
CA PRO A 1082 -7.06 25.37 6.97
C PRO A 1082 -7.89 24.78 8.10
N LYS A 1083 -8.88 25.54 8.57
CA LYS A 1083 -9.91 25.01 9.47
C LYS A 1083 -10.85 24.07 8.68
N THR A 1084 -10.69 22.77 8.89
CA THR A 1084 -11.54 21.72 8.33
C THR A 1084 -12.89 21.63 9.04
N ASP A 1085 -13.93 21.26 8.31
CA ASP A 1085 -15.28 20.99 8.82
C ASP A 1085 -15.80 19.68 8.21
N PHE A 1086 -15.76 18.59 8.97
CA PHE A 1086 -16.18 17.28 8.48
C PHE A 1086 -17.71 17.13 8.38
N SER A 1087 -18.51 18.07 8.91
CA SER A 1087 -19.98 18.07 8.69
C SER A 1087 -20.35 18.18 7.21
N HIS A 1088 -19.47 18.77 6.40
CA HIS A 1088 -19.62 18.92 4.96
C HIS A 1088 -19.63 17.58 4.20
N ILE A 1089 -19.29 16.44 4.80
CA ILE A 1089 -19.24 15.14 4.09
C ILE A 1089 -20.60 14.78 3.45
N VAL A 1090 -21.72 15.12 4.11
CA VAL A 1090 -23.10 14.92 3.63
C VAL A 1090 -23.44 15.69 2.35
N ILE A 1091 -22.58 16.63 1.92
CA ILE A 1091 -22.71 17.31 0.62
C ILE A 1091 -22.27 16.36 -0.51
N TYR A 1092 -21.24 15.55 -0.28
CA TYR A 1092 -20.52 14.78 -1.31
C TYR A 1092 -20.91 13.30 -1.31
N GLU A 1093 -21.24 12.74 -0.14
CA GLU A 1093 -21.72 11.37 0.00
C GLU A 1093 -23.25 11.35 0.05
N LYS A 1094 -23.87 10.62 -0.89
CA LYS A 1094 -25.33 10.54 -1.09
C LYS A 1094 -25.91 9.13 -1.06
N GLU A 1095 -25.03 8.15 -1.17
CA GLU A 1095 -25.27 6.72 -0.96
C GLU A 1095 -24.19 6.21 0.00
N ASP A 1096 -24.35 5.01 0.53
CA ASP A 1096 -23.35 4.36 1.36
C ASP A 1096 -22.08 4.02 0.55
N THR A 1097 -21.13 4.96 0.52
CA THR A 1097 -19.75 4.70 0.07
C THR A 1097 -18.84 4.33 1.24
N THR A 1098 -19.40 4.02 2.43
CA THR A 1098 -18.60 3.74 3.62
C THR A 1098 -17.88 2.41 3.48
N ARG A 1099 -16.57 2.52 3.25
CA ARG A 1099 -15.65 1.39 3.13
C ARG A 1099 -15.29 0.85 4.52
N GLY A 1100 -16.30 0.52 5.32
CA GLY A 1100 -16.18 0.07 6.72
C GLY A 1100 -15.10 -0.99 6.88
N ALA A 1101 -13.96 -0.59 7.46
CA ALA A 1101 -12.72 -1.36 7.55
C ALA A 1101 -12.26 -2.13 6.27
N LYS A 1102 -12.69 -1.69 5.08
CA LYS A 1102 -12.58 -2.38 3.77
C LYS A 1102 -12.98 -3.86 3.77
N GLU A 1103 -14.28 -4.13 3.72
CA GLU A 1103 -14.82 -5.45 3.40
C GLU A 1103 -15.70 -5.43 2.13
N LEU A 1104 -15.48 -6.42 1.26
CA LEU A 1104 -16.45 -6.95 0.31
C LEU A 1104 -16.50 -8.47 0.58
N ALA A 1105 -17.46 -8.99 1.35
CA ALA A 1105 -17.92 -10.39 1.24
C ALA A 1105 -19.10 -10.66 2.17
N CYS A 1106 -20.25 -10.96 1.58
CA CYS A 1106 -21.34 -11.68 2.25
C CYS A 1106 -22.28 -12.17 1.15
N SER A 1107 -22.12 -13.42 0.74
CA SER A 1107 -23.27 -14.22 0.34
C SER A 1107 -24.22 -14.29 1.54
N GLY A 1108 -25.10 -13.30 1.64
CA GLY A 1108 -26.48 -13.34 2.15
C GLY A 1108 -26.89 -13.77 3.56
N SER A 1109 -28.19 -14.09 3.59
CA SER A 1109 -29.21 -14.27 4.65
C SER A 1109 -29.21 -13.31 5.85
N GLY A 1110 -28.07 -12.94 6.42
CA GLY A 1110 -27.94 -11.94 7.49
C GLY A 1110 -28.11 -10.48 7.04
N CYS A 1111 -28.49 -10.24 5.79
CA CYS A 1111 -28.73 -8.93 5.18
C CYS A 1111 -30.01 -8.99 4.34
N GLU A 1112 -31.03 -8.22 4.70
CA GLU A 1112 -32.22 -8.03 3.86
C GLU A 1112 -31.87 -7.38 2.50
N ILE A 1113 -32.77 -7.54 1.52
CA ILE A 1113 -32.71 -6.93 0.19
C ILE A 1113 -34.07 -6.25 -0.05
N ASP A 1114 -34.05 -5.02 -0.56
CA ASP A 1114 -35.25 -4.27 -0.90
C ASP A 1114 -35.82 -4.73 -2.27
N PRO A 1115 -37.10 -5.11 -2.40
CA PRO A 1115 -37.64 -5.66 -3.66
C PRO A 1115 -37.77 -4.69 -4.85
N GLU A 1116 -37.66 -3.36 -4.67
CA GLU A 1116 -38.11 -2.40 -5.68
C GLU A 1116 -37.08 -1.94 -6.74
N GLU A 1117 -35.77 -2.23 -6.61
CA GLU A 1117 -34.76 -1.88 -7.64
C GLU A 1117 -34.78 -2.83 -8.86
N GLY A 1118 -35.96 -3.00 -9.45
CA GLY A 1118 -36.26 -3.95 -10.53
C GLY A 1118 -36.38 -3.36 -11.94
N SER A 1119 -35.89 -2.14 -12.23
CA SER A 1119 -35.98 -1.57 -13.59
C SER A 1119 -34.94 -0.48 -13.93
N LEU A 1120 -34.83 -0.18 -15.24
CA LEU A 1120 -34.25 1.04 -15.84
C LEU A 1120 -32.72 1.29 -15.81
N ILE A 1121 -31.94 0.40 -16.46
CA ILE A 1121 -30.98 0.89 -17.49
C ILE A 1121 -31.09 -0.02 -18.74
N GLY A 1122 -31.67 0.50 -19.83
CA GLY A 1122 -31.72 -0.19 -21.12
C GLY A 1122 -30.59 0.25 -22.06
N GLY A 1123 -29.71 -0.67 -22.46
CA GLY A 1123 -28.66 -0.43 -23.46
C GLY A 1123 -28.72 -1.47 -24.59
N ALA A 1124 -29.02 -1.03 -25.82
CA ALA A 1124 -29.23 -1.94 -26.95
C ALA A 1124 -27.91 -2.55 -27.51
N PRO A 1125 -27.93 -3.78 -28.04
CA PRO A 1125 -26.71 -4.52 -28.36
C PRO A 1125 -26.15 -4.19 -29.76
N HIS A 1126 -25.02 -3.48 -29.81
CA HIS A 1126 -24.25 -3.33 -31.05
C HIS A 1126 -23.46 -4.60 -31.38
N ARG A 1127 -23.80 -5.22 -32.53
CA ARG A 1127 -23.14 -6.40 -33.08
C ARG A 1127 -21.84 -6.02 -33.80
N TYR A 1128 -20.71 -6.57 -33.33
CA TYR A 1128 -19.51 -7.01 -34.10
C TYR A 1128 -18.75 -5.98 -34.98
N PRO A 1129 -17.43 -6.16 -35.26
CA PRO A 1129 -16.59 -7.37 -35.10
C PRO A 1129 -16.03 -7.72 -33.69
#